data_AF-A0A226DCC3-F1
#
_entry.id   AF-A0A226DCC3-F1
#
_cell.length_a   1.000
_cell.length_b   1.000
_cell.length_c   1.000
_cell.angle_alpha   90.00
_cell.angle_beta   90.00
_cell.angle_gamma   90.00
#
_symmetry.space_group_name_H-M   'P 1'
#
loop_
_entity.id
_entity.type
_entity.pdbx_description
1 polymer ?
#
loop_
_entity_poly.entity_id
_entity_poly.type
_entity_poly.pdbx_seq_one_letter_code
_entity_poly.pdbx_strand_id
1 'polypeptide(L)'
;MLTVRTLGLVILPLNLIVLGVHSETIERNEVFRINITDYFIPFWNCTTLVFTQNKFPWGTNSPTHGPIISLDYNPTSFSIADLIQEKFSTLRRRNPAPHCWVTFAVLPENNSKYYQKEYNSFVLDFIFLMWRSNYFIIMTTPGAKLDLEFLLKKRNALGTPGLLEVILVDVTNKDNNSLVRFDYFNMYHVEKLPKGMEHSDSWYGIDCAQMDGFDSLVLLDFWGDGKQDFLIHDIETYSFVSCFGTKVKSAWLGALVSPFDYATWAYMGMCFTTVVLILTYMFTRYISDATFLTVGITLENSVSFSTYETRFRQKAYPTYGICTVIAIWTIFVGTLLTNWYKSIFMMEMIVPTVHESPWVSVVDVDRIRLLMPFGLLGENNRASPLDNFRYMSFYLEILYRCLKIISDPGDHKRLVRDRKTAANLVQKMTQHSAQYKNSTKGFSTVGNFTDPSPYYKIAVMDSRIQPVEYDERDSYGVIKILNTCGEVALMDTKENIAEIIDFLNDHQQKVTYVKGDGDTFFRTVRGWTLPVVRNSYVEKRLKVFISSGIITHWKVVYNLWKPTRLLGQYGNWTRKKVEAVSRLDFSSKISTGFYICGLCLVICVIVLMAENWRHNHLNFISRDTGDIIFYSIAFLCVCLGINLLISAVMQLANGIFVVAWYLLSGVALILTTLTGWITLCVVTPIIFWFINFRSEFRKEKKLRSEVNADQYGGGGGASFGDFSARRRRGAAPQC
;
A
#
# COMPACT_ATOMS: atom_id res chain seq x y z
N MET A 1 19.25 -43.31 -49.39
CA MET A 1 18.87 -42.64 -50.66
C MET A 1 17.41 -42.20 -50.53
N LEU A 2 17.12 -41.15 -49.75
CA LEU A 2 17.12 -39.71 -50.07
C LEU A 2 15.96 -39.28 -50.99
N THR A 3 14.87 -38.81 -50.38
CA THR A 3 14.11 -37.63 -50.86
C THR A 3 13.48 -36.92 -49.66
N VAL A 4 14.15 -35.86 -49.22
CA VAL A 4 13.66 -34.84 -48.28
C VAL A 4 13.33 -33.59 -49.10
N ARG A 5 12.09 -33.13 -49.03
CA ARG A 5 11.56 -31.81 -49.46
C ARG A 5 10.39 -31.58 -48.49
N THR A 6 10.25 -30.49 -47.74
CA THR A 6 10.47 -29.07 -48.05
C THR A 6 10.41 -28.31 -46.72
N LEU A 7 11.44 -27.51 -46.41
CA LEU A 7 11.44 -26.54 -45.31
C LEU A 7 11.25 -25.15 -45.94
N GLY A 8 10.13 -24.49 -45.62
CA GLY A 8 9.83 -23.14 -46.07
C GLY A 8 10.54 -22.10 -45.20
N LEU A 9 11.50 -21.40 -45.81
CA LEU A 9 12.25 -20.28 -45.25
C LEU A 9 11.37 -19.01 -45.36
N VAL A 10 11.00 -18.41 -44.21
CA VAL A 10 10.37 -17.09 -44.16
C VAL A 10 11.47 -16.05 -43.91
N ILE A 11 11.72 -15.20 -44.90
CA ILE A 11 12.65 -14.07 -44.84
C ILE A 11 11.86 -12.84 -44.39
N LEU A 12 12.26 -12.25 -43.26
CA LEU A 12 11.84 -10.92 -42.78
C LEU A 12 12.85 -9.86 -43.28
N PRO A 13 12.42 -8.67 -43.75
CA PRO A 13 13.35 -7.59 -44.05
C PRO A 13 13.61 -6.74 -42.80
N LEU A 14 14.89 -6.59 -42.45
CA LEU A 14 15.37 -5.57 -41.51
C LEU A 14 15.36 -4.19 -42.21
N ASN A 15 14.59 -3.25 -41.69
CA ASN A 15 14.74 -1.83 -41.99
C ASN A 15 15.73 -1.19 -41.01
N LEU A 16 16.72 -0.51 -41.60
CA LEU A 16 17.74 0.33 -40.97
C LEU A 16 17.07 1.59 -40.38
N ILE A 17 17.14 1.79 -39.06
CA ILE A 17 16.80 3.07 -38.42
C ILE A 17 18.11 3.78 -38.09
N VAL A 18 18.38 4.87 -38.80
CA VAL A 18 19.46 5.82 -38.51
C VAL A 18 18.95 6.76 -37.41
N LEU A 19 19.45 6.59 -36.19
CA LEU A 19 19.23 7.55 -35.09
C LEU A 19 20.30 8.64 -35.18
N GLY A 20 19.91 9.79 -35.74
CA GLY A 20 20.65 11.04 -35.60
C GLY A 20 20.44 11.61 -34.20
N VAL A 21 21.51 11.69 -33.42
CA VAL A 21 21.51 12.35 -32.10
C VAL A 21 21.67 13.85 -32.34
N HIS A 22 20.58 14.60 -32.16
CA HIS A 22 20.59 16.05 -32.08
C HIS A 22 20.78 16.45 -30.61
N SER A 23 21.91 17.09 -30.29
CA SER A 23 22.20 17.61 -28.96
C SER A 23 21.59 19.00 -28.85
N GLU A 24 20.41 19.12 -28.25
CA GLU A 24 19.83 20.41 -27.87
C GLU A 24 20.50 20.92 -26.59
N THR A 25 21.14 22.08 -26.70
CA THR A 25 21.58 22.91 -25.59
C THR A 25 20.37 23.44 -24.85
N ILE A 26 20.07 22.85 -23.69
CA ILE A 26 19.03 23.31 -22.76
C ILE A 26 19.41 24.72 -22.27
N GLU A 27 18.66 25.73 -22.74
CA GLU A 27 18.76 27.09 -22.23
C GLU A 27 18.35 27.15 -20.76
N ARG A 28 19.24 27.73 -19.96
CA ARG A 28 19.18 27.82 -18.49
C ARG A 28 18.08 28.76 -17.96
N ASN A 29 17.08 29.11 -18.78
CA ASN A 29 15.94 29.96 -18.42
C ASN A 29 14.65 29.18 -18.11
N GLU A 30 14.62 27.85 -18.27
CA GLU A 30 13.49 27.01 -17.85
C GLU A 30 13.48 26.67 -16.35
N VAL A 31 14.44 27.19 -15.58
CA VAL A 31 14.82 26.64 -14.27
C VAL A 31 13.74 26.69 -13.18
N PHE A 32 12.64 27.45 -13.33
CA PHE A 32 11.49 27.32 -12.41
C PHE A 32 10.15 27.62 -13.10
N ARG A 33 9.77 26.85 -14.13
CA ARG A 33 8.33 26.69 -14.43
C ARG A 33 7.71 25.76 -13.39
N ILE A 34 7.54 26.30 -12.19
CA ILE A 34 6.71 25.73 -11.15
C ILE A 34 5.33 25.48 -11.77
N ASN A 35 4.93 24.21 -11.85
CA ASN A 35 3.62 23.86 -12.39
C ASN A 35 2.56 24.24 -11.35
N ILE A 36 2.11 25.50 -11.40
CA ILE A 36 1.20 26.07 -10.40
C ILE A 36 -0.08 25.23 -10.23
N THR A 37 -0.45 24.46 -11.26
CA THR A 37 -1.59 23.54 -11.23
C THR A 37 -1.50 22.52 -10.12
N ASP A 38 -0.29 22.14 -9.72
CA ASP A 38 -0.06 21.13 -8.69
C ASP A 38 -0.47 21.64 -7.30
N TYR A 39 -0.45 22.96 -7.08
CA TYR A 39 -0.95 23.60 -5.86
C TYR A 39 -2.48 23.63 -5.78
N PHE A 40 -3.19 23.40 -6.88
CA PHE A 40 -4.65 23.45 -6.92
C PHE A 40 -5.29 22.11 -6.54
N ILE A 41 -4.56 21.01 -6.64
CA ILE A 41 -5.08 19.66 -6.38
C ILE A 41 -5.67 19.49 -4.97
N PRO A 42 -5.10 20.03 -3.87
CA PRO A 42 -5.75 19.95 -2.55
C PRO A 42 -7.13 20.60 -2.51
N PHE A 43 -7.35 21.54 -3.43
CA PHE A 43 -8.55 22.34 -3.56
C PHE A 43 -9.44 21.87 -4.72
N TRP A 44 -9.32 20.61 -5.15
CA TRP A 44 -10.10 20.03 -6.24
C TRP A 44 -11.62 20.11 -6.04
N ASN A 45 -12.09 20.18 -4.79
CA ASN A 45 -13.49 20.36 -4.42
C ASN A 45 -13.91 21.84 -4.29
N CYS A 46 -12.95 22.77 -4.36
CA CYS A 46 -13.19 24.19 -4.28
C CYS A 46 -13.32 24.79 -5.69
N THR A 47 -13.95 25.96 -5.79
CA THR A 47 -13.76 26.80 -6.97
C THR A 47 -12.47 27.58 -6.78
N THR A 48 -11.54 27.43 -7.72
CA THR A 48 -10.20 28.01 -7.62
C THR A 48 -10.09 29.24 -8.50
N LEU A 49 -9.89 30.40 -7.90
CA LEU A 49 -9.58 31.65 -8.59
C LEU A 49 -8.07 31.80 -8.63
N VAL A 50 -7.48 32.07 -9.79
CA VAL A 50 -6.03 32.21 -9.95
C VAL A 50 -5.74 33.55 -10.60
N PHE A 51 -5.11 34.42 -9.83
CA PHE A 51 -4.71 35.76 -10.27
C PHE A 51 -3.22 35.80 -10.57
N THR A 52 -2.91 36.21 -11.79
CA THR A 52 -1.55 36.28 -12.32
C THR A 52 -1.37 37.53 -13.15
N GLN A 53 -0.16 38.08 -13.19
CA GLN A 53 0.15 39.17 -14.09
C GLN A 53 0.33 38.62 -15.51
N ASN A 54 -0.47 39.12 -16.47
CA ASN A 54 -0.53 38.62 -17.85
C ASN A 54 -1.13 37.21 -17.97
N LYS A 55 -1.39 36.77 -19.21
CA LYS A 55 -1.85 35.41 -19.52
C LYS A 55 -0.81 34.40 -19.06
N PHE A 56 -1.00 33.85 -17.86
CA PHE A 56 -0.16 32.78 -17.35
C PHE A 56 -0.25 31.59 -18.33
N PRO A 57 0.86 31.12 -18.89
CA PRO A 57 0.85 29.95 -19.73
C PRO A 57 0.58 28.75 -18.83
N TRP A 58 -0.69 28.36 -18.73
CA TRP A 58 -1.07 27.00 -18.39
C TRP A 58 -0.23 26.12 -19.31
N GLY A 59 0.57 25.20 -18.76
CA GLY A 59 1.35 24.28 -19.60
C GLY A 59 0.47 23.53 -20.59
N THR A 60 1.04 22.65 -21.40
CA THR A 60 0.27 21.86 -22.37
C THR A 60 -0.87 21.04 -21.75
N ASN A 61 -0.81 20.81 -20.43
CA ASN A 61 -1.85 20.13 -19.66
C ASN A 61 -2.70 21.16 -18.91
N SER A 62 -3.88 21.46 -19.44
CA SER A 62 -4.90 22.20 -18.69
C SER A 62 -5.25 21.41 -17.43
N PRO A 63 -5.41 22.07 -16.27
CA PRO A 63 -5.73 21.38 -15.03
C PRO A 63 -7.06 20.63 -15.15
N THR A 64 -7.06 19.35 -14.75
CA THR A 64 -8.21 18.45 -14.87
C THR A 64 -9.15 18.49 -13.66
N HIS A 65 -8.84 19.30 -12.65
CA HIS A 65 -9.50 19.26 -11.35
C HIS A 65 -10.10 20.61 -10.96
N GLY A 66 -11.42 20.61 -10.73
CA GLY A 66 -12.17 21.77 -10.27
C GLY A 66 -12.40 22.85 -11.34
N PRO A 67 -13.39 23.74 -11.14
CA PRO A 67 -13.50 24.94 -11.95
C PRO A 67 -12.38 25.89 -11.55
N ILE A 68 -11.45 26.12 -12.48
CA ILE A 68 -10.36 27.08 -12.33
C ILE A 68 -10.68 28.32 -13.17
N ILE A 69 -10.73 29.47 -12.52
CA ILE A 69 -10.99 30.76 -13.15
C ILE A 69 -9.68 31.54 -13.11
N SER A 70 -9.05 31.67 -14.27
CA SER A 70 -7.85 32.49 -14.44
C SER A 70 -8.26 33.95 -14.64
N LEU A 71 -7.73 34.83 -13.81
CA LEU A 71 -8.03 36.26 -13.81
C LEU A 71 -6.71 37.04 -13.93
N ASP A 72 -6.74 38.12 -14.72
CA ASP A 72 -5.62 39.05 -14.84
C ASP A 72 -5.81 40.20 -13.83
N TYR A 73 -4.71 40.81 -13.38
CA TYR A 73 -4.72 41.95 -12.44
C TYR A 73 -5.24 43.26 -13.04
N ASN A 74 -6.01 43.22 -14.13
CA ASN A 74 -6.54 44.42 -14.77
C ASN A 74 -7.69 45.02 -13.93
N PRO A 75 -7.67 46.30 -13.55
CA PRO A 75 -8.76 46.93 -12.78
C PRO A 75 -10.14 46.86 -13.45
N THR A 76 -10.25 46.63 -14.76
CA THR A 76 -11.58 46.39 -15.37
C THR A 76 -12.19 45.04 -14.98
N SER A 77 -11.41 44.14 -14.38
CA SER A 77 -11.89 42.82 -13.95
C SER A 77 -12.77 42.86 -12.70
N PHE A 78 -12.88 44.00 -11.99
CA PHE A 78 -13.72 44.10 -10.79
C PHE A 78 -15.20 43.77 -11.05
N SER A 79 -15.74 44.13 -12.22
CA SER A 79 -17.11 43.75 -12.61
C SER A 79 -17.28 42.24 -12.84
N ILE A 80 -16.19 41.48 -12.95
CA ILE A 80 -16.22 40.03 -13.12
C ILE A 80 -16.50 39.34 -11.78
N ALA A 81 -16.16 39.94 -10.63
CA ALA A 81 -16.45 39.38 -9.32
C ALA A 81 -17.96 39.19 -9.10
N ASP A 82 -18.73 40.25 -9.34
CA ASP A 82 -20.20 40.22 -9.26
C ASP A 82 -20.79 39.20 -10.24
N LEU A 83 -20.21 39.10 -11.44
CA LEU A 83 -20.64 38.15 -12.47
C LEU A 83 -20.33 36.69 -12.10
N ILE A 84 -19.16 36.42 -11.53
CA ILE A 84 -18.79 35.09 -11.01
C ILE A 84 -19.76 34.71 -9.90
N GLN A 85 -20.04 35.62 -8.97
CA GLN A 85 -21.01 35.38 -7.92
C GLN A 85 -22.37 35.04 -8.52
N GLU A 86 -22.94 35.87 -9.38
CA GLU A 86 -24.27 35.64 -9.94
C GLU A 86 -24.34 34.30 -10.68
N LYS A 87 -23.34 33.95 -11.50
CA LYS A 87 -23.36 32.75 -12.34
C LYS A 87 -23.00 31.46 -11.61
N PHE A 88 -22.07 31.50 -10.65
CA PHE A 88 -21.63 30.30 -9.93
C PHE A 88 -22.42 30.06 -8.64
N SER A 89 -23.04 31.08 -8.04
CA SER A 89 -23.95 30.90 -6.89
C SER A 89 -25.35 30.40 -7.28
N THR A 90 -25.81 30.67 -8.51
CA THR A 90 -27.15 30.26 -8.99
C THR A 90 -27.22 28.85 -9.58
N LEU A 91 -26.08 28.25 -9.95
CA LEU A 91 -26.02 26.81 -10.25
C LEU A 91 -26.20 26.01 -8.96
N ARG A 92 -27.48 25.84 -8.58
CA ARG A 92 -27.94 25.06 -7.43
C ARG A 92 -27.43 23.63 -7.57
N ARG A 93 -26.23 23.35 -7.04
CA ARG A 93 -25.66 22.00 -7.04
C ARG A 93 -26.64 21.11 -6.29
N ARG A 94 -27.14 20.05 -6.95
CA ARG A 94 -28.16 19.13 -6.41
C ARG A 94 -27.72 18.38 -5.15
N ASN A 95 -26.45 18.50 -4.74
CA ASN A 95 -25.91 17.87 -3.54
C ASN A 95 -25.22 18.93 -2.64
N PRO A 96 -25.72 19.18 -1.41
CA PRO A 96 -25.21 20.21 -0.50
C PRO A 96 -23.93 19.77 0.23
N ALA A 97 -22.91 19.34 -0.51
CA ALA A 97 -21.57 19.21 0.05
C ALA A 97 -21.03 20.62 0.41
N PRO A 98 -20.26 20.79 1.49
CA PRO A 98 -19.67 22.08 1.86
C PRO A 98 -18.71 22.52 0.74
N HIS A 99 -19.17 23.47 -0.07
CA HIS A 99 -18.37 24.09 -1.11
C HIS A 99 -17.40 25.07 -0.49
N CYS A 100 -16.15 25.04 -0.95
CA CYS A 100 -15.10 25.99 -0.57
C CYS A 100 -14.70 26.85 -1.77
N TRP A 101 -14.16 28.02 -1.48
CA TRP A 101 -13.53 28.89 -2.47
C TRP A 101 -12.09 29.08 -2.11
N VAL A 102 -11.22 29.02 -3.11
CA VAL A 102 -9.79 29.19 -2.91
C VAL A 102 -9.30 30.18 -3.94
N THR A 103 -8.59 31.20 -3.48
CA THR A 103 -8.02 32.21 -4.36
C THR A 103 -6.52 32.18 -4.22
N PHE A 104 -5.84 31.94 -5.34
CA PHE A 104 -4.40 32.05 -5.47
C PHE A 104 -4.07 33.41 -6.08
N ALA A 105 -3.33 34.24 -5.36
CA ALA A 105 -2.80 35.49 -5.86
C ALA A 105 -1.28 35.35 -6.02
N VAL A 106 -0.81 35.29 -7.27
CA VAL A 106 0.62 35.21 -7.58
C VAL A 106 1.14 36.62 -7.81
N LEU A 107 1.84 37.15 -6.83
CA LEU A 107 2.41 38.49 -6.89
C LEU A 107 3.75 38.46 -7.62
N PRO A 108 3.99 39.36 -8.59
CA PRO A 108 5.25 39.44 -9.32
C PRO A 108 6.37 40.02 -8.46
N GLU A 109 7.59 39.60 -8.77
CA GLU A 109 8.75 39.78 -7.89
C GLU A 109 9.23 41.25 -7.75
N ASN A 110 9.03 42.09 -8.77
CA ASN A 110 9.79 43.33 -8.93
C ASN A 110 9.04 44.64 -8.63
N ASN A 111 7.76 44.62 -8.24
CA ASN A 111 6.93 45.84 -8.24
C ASN A 111 6.17 46.12 -6.94
N SER A 112 6.81 45.97 -5.77
CA SER A 112 6.16 46.17 -4.46
C SER A 112 5.43 47.53 -4.31
N LYS A 113 5.95 48.60 -4.94
CA LYS A 113 5.32 49.94 -4.95
C LYS A 113 4.02 50.04 -5.75
N TYR A 114 3.85 49.20 -6.79
CA TYR A 114 2.64 49.20 -7.62
C TYR A 114 1.44 48.64 -6.83
N TYR A 115 1.70 47.69 -5.92
CA TYR A 115 0.66 47.03 -5.14
C TYR A 115 -0.04 47.94 -4.15
N GLN A 116 0.63 48.92 -3.55
CA GLN A 116 0.02 49.69 -2.46
C GLN A 116 -1.26 50.44 -2.86
N LYS A 117 -1.39 50.85 -4.14
CA LYS A 117 -2.56 51.56 -4.67
C LYS A 117 -3.63 50.63 -5.26
N GLU A 118 -3.23 49.63 -6.06
CA GLU A 118 -4.19 48.73 -6.74
C GLU A 118 -4.62 47.53 -5.88
N TYR A 119 -3.74 47.01 -5.02
CA TYR A 119 -4.04 45.88 -4.13
C TYR A 119 -5.19 46.19 -3.16
N ASN A 120 -5.32 47.46 -2.77
CA ASN A 120 -6.35 47.93 -1.85
C ASN A 120 -7.77 47.82 -2.42
N SER A 121 -7.93 47.83 -3.75
CA SER A 121 -9.20 47.51 -4.43
C SER A 121 -9.29 46.01 -4.69
N PHE A 122 -8.18 45.42 -5.13
CA PHE A 122 -8.10 44.02 -5.54
C PHE A 122 -8.63 43.00 -4.51
N VAL A 123 -8.10 42.95 -3.28
CA VAL A 123 -8.45 41.85 -2.36
C VAL A 123 -9.88 41.92 -1.81
N LEU A 124 -10.45 43.12 -1.73
CA LEU A 124 -11.75 43.33 -1.09
C LEU A 124 -12.93 43.07 -2.02
N ASP A 125 -12.72 43.22 -3.33
CA ASP A 125 -13.83 43.25 -4.29
C ASP A 125 -14.11 41.87 -4.92
N PHE A 126 -13.13 40.94 -4.93
CA PHE A 126 -13.29 39.63 -5.60
C PHE A 126 -13.86 38.52 -4.73
N ILE A 127 -13.80 38.64 -3.40
CA ILE A 127 -14.27 37.60 -2.48
C ILE A 127 -15.20 38.25 -1.48
N PHE A 128 -16.50 37.98 -1.63
CA PHE A 128 -17.45 38.33 -0.59
C PHE A 128 -17.03 37.66 0.71
N LEU A 129 -16.64 38.48 1.69
CA LEU A 129 -16.21 38.07 3.04
C LEU A 129 -17.27 37.25 3.78
N MET A 130 -18.48 37.15 3.23
CA MET A 130 -19.62 36.40 3.77
C MET A 130 -19.64 34.92 3.37
N TRP A 131 -18.84 34.46 2.40
CA TRP A 131 -18.82 33.03 2.05
C TRP A 131 -18.09 32.23 3.13
N ARG A 132 -18.64 31.05 3.47
CA ARG A 132 -18.03 30.13 4.44
C ARG A 132 -16.92 29.33 3.75
N SER A 133 -15.79 29.17 4.44
CA SER A 133 -14.63 28.38 3.98
C SER A 133 -13.94 28.96 2.74
N ASN A 134 -13.48 30.21 2.86
CA ASN A 134 -12.67 30.88 1.85
C ASN A 134 -11.19 30.83 2.24
N TYR A 135 -10.35 30.29 1.36
CA TYR A 135 -8.90 30.32 1.49
C TYR A 135 -8.32 31.35 0.54
N PHE A 136 -7.47 32.24 1.07
CA PHE A 136 -6.75 33.24 0.30
C PHE A 136 -5.26 32.96 0.40
N ILE A 137 -4.72 32.37 -0.65
CA ILE A 137 -3.33 31.93 -0.73
C ILE A 137 -2.57 32.94 -1.57
N ILE A 138 -1.67 33.68 -0.93
CA ILE A 138 -0.85 34.69 -1.59
C ILE A 138 0.54 34.09 -1.79
N MET A 139 0.94 33.91 -3.04
CA MET A 139 2.29 33.49 -3.40
C MET A 139 3.10 34.75 -3.69
N THR A 140 4.14 35.02 -2.90
CA THR A 140 4.89 36.26 -2.98
C THR A 140 6.36 36.10 -2.61
N THR A 141 7.14 37.15 -2.85
CA THR A 141 8.54 37.29 -2.43
C THR A 141 8.63 37.87 -1.00
N PRO A 142 9.73 37.63 -0.24
CA PRO A 142 9.94 38.14 1.11
C PRO A 142 9.96 39.66 1.15
N GLY A 143 10.43 40.31 0.08
CA GLY A 143 10.37 41.77 -0.05
C GLY A 143 8.92 42.28 -0.01
N ALA A 144 8.00 41.59 -0.69
CA ALA A 144 6.59 41.95 -0.70
C ALA A 144 5.82 41.48 0.54
N LYS A 145 6.37 40.54 1.34
CA LYS A 145 5.77 40.12 2.62
C LYS A 145 5.61 41.30 3.59
N LEU A 146 6.65 42.11 3.80
CA LEU A 146 6.59 43.24 4.74
C LEU A 146 5.53 44.27 4.34
N ASP A 147 5.44 44.56 3.04
CA ASP A 147 4.43 45.47 2.49
C ASP A 147 3.02 44.90 2.68
N LEU A 148 2.86 43.59 2.48
CA LEU A 148 1.60 42.89 2.68
C LEU A 148 1.19 42.84 4.16
N GLU A 149 2.12 42.55 5.06
CA GLU A 149 1.87 42.58 6.51
C GLU A 149 1.42 43.97 6.94
N PHE A 150 2.07 45.01 6.44
CA PHE A 150 1.68 46.40 6.70
C PHE A 150 0.28 46.70 6.17
N LEU A 151 -0.06 46.22 4.97
CA LEU A 151 -1.40 46.40 4.39
C LEU A 151 -2.48 45.67 5.19
N LEU A 152 -2.22 44.43 5.62
CA LEU A 152 -3.13 43.63 6.44
C LEU A 152 -3.29 44.22 7.85
N LYS A 153 -2.24 44.79 8.44
CA LYS A 153 -2.27 45.45 9.77
C LYS A 153 -2.94 46.84 9.74
N LYS A 154 -2.65 47.66 8.72
CA LYS A 154 -3.13 49.06 8.63
C LYS A 154 -4.65 49.16 8.45
N ARG A 155 -5.30 48.11 7.96
CA ARG A 155 -6.75 48.08 7.75
C ARG A 155 -7.47 47.32 8.86
N ASN A 156 -8.04 48.07 9.81
CA ASN A 156 -9.27 47.68 10.53
C ASN A 156 -10.51 47.54 9.60
N ALA A 157 -10.32 47.44 8.27
CA ALA A 157 -11.34 47.64 7.23
C ALA A 157 -11.78 46.34 6.53
N LEU A 158 -11.22 45.18 6.88
CA LEU A 158 -11.96 43.93 6.72
C LEU A 158 -13.09 43.97 7.77
N GLY A 159 -14.14 44.77 7.53
CA GLY A 159 -15.14 45.16 8.54
C GLY A 159 -15.86 44.00 9.22
N THR A 160 -15.70 42.79 8.69
CA THR A 160 -16.01 41.50 9.32
C THR A 160 -15.16 40.44 8.61
N PRO A 161 -13.91 40.18 9.03
CA PRO A 161 -13.03 39.25 8.33
C PRO A 161 -13.46 37.77 8.44
N GLY A 162 -14.57 37.48 9.13
CA GLY A 162 -14.71 36.32 10.02
C GLY A 162 -14.59 34.92 9.42
N LEU A 163 -14.32 34.77 8.12
CA LEU A 163 -14.26 33.49 7.40
C LEU A 163 -13.10 33.39 6.38
N LEU A 164 -12.24 34.41 6.25
CA LEU A 164 -11.13 34.40 5.28
C LEU A 164 -9.84 33.86 5.92
N GLU A 165 -9.33 32.73 5.45
CA GLU A 165 -8.04 32.21 5.92
C GLU A 165 -6.93 32.69 4.96
N VAL A 166 -5.98 33.52 5.44
CA VAL A 166 -4.89 34.05 4.62
C VAL A 166 -3.61 33.26 4.87
N ILE A 167 -3.07 32.65 3.81
CA ILE A 167 -1.81 31.89 3.82
C ILE A 167 -0.86 32.59 2.88
N LEU A 168 0.29 33.02 3.40
CA LEU A 168 1.38 33.54 2.61
C LEU A 168 2.34 32.41 2.24
N VAL A 169 2.68 32.26 0.97
CA VAL A 169 3.68 31.30 0.50
C VAL A 169 4.87 32.08 -0.02
N ASP A 170 6.04 31.87 0.59
CA ASP A 170 7.30 32.41 0.09
C ASP A 170 7.82 31.51 -1.05
N VAL A 171 7.84 32.06 -2.26
CA VAL A 171 8.26 31.33 -3.49
C VAL A 171 9.70 31.61 -3.90
N THR A 172 10.42 32.53 -3.25
CA THR A 172 11.70 33.05 -3.78
C THR A 172 12.95 32.50 -3.10
N ASN A 173 12.87 31.31 -2.54
CA ASN A 173 14.04 30.73 -1.90
C ASN A 173 15.12 30.36 -2.94
N LYS A 174 15.98 31.35 -3.25
CA LYS A 174 17.16 31.25 -4.13
C LYS A 174 18.33 30.56 -3.45
N ASP A 175 18.29 30.41 -2.14
CA ASP A 175 19.32 29.67 -1.42
C ASP A 175 19.06 28.17 -1.63
N ASN A 176 20.12 27.40 -1.90
CA ASN A 176 20.07 25.94 -2.16
C ASN A 176 19.36 25.12 -1.05
N ASN A 177 18.97 25.75 0.05
CA ASN A 177 18.13 25.21 1.10
C ASN A 177 16.65 25.47 0.78
N SER A 178 16.12 24.70 -0.16
CA SER A 178 14.76 24.62 -0.71
C SER A 178 13.61 24.48 0.32
N LEU A 179 13.55 25.36 1.31
CA LEU A 179 12.55 25.41 2.37
C LEU A 179 11.39 26.24 1.85
N VAL A 180 10.21 25.62 1.67
CA VAL A 180 8.98 26.37 1.40
C VAL A 180 8.48 26.88 2.74
N ARG A 181 8.43 28.20 2.91
CA ARG A 181 7.89 28.82 4.12
C ARG A 181 6.48 29.28 3.85
N PHE A 182 5.56 28.89 4.73
CA PHE A 182 4.21 29.41 4.76
C PHE A 182 4.07 30.31 6.00
N ASP A 183 3.44 31.46 5.88
CA ASP A 183 3.03 32.24 7.05
C ASP A 183 1.51 32.32 7.09
N TYR A 184 0.91 31.76 8.14
CA TYR A 184 -0.54 31.82 8.36
C TYR A 184 -0.88 33.10 9.13
N PHE A 185 -1.74 33.93 8.55
CA PHE A 185 -2.20 35.15 9.19
C PHE A 185 -3.36 34.84 10.15
N ASN A 186 -3.10 35.01 11.44
CA ASN A 186 -4.11 34.84 12.46
C ASN A 186 -4.96 36.10 12.61
N MET A 187 -6.06 36.13 11.87
CA MET A 187 -7.02 37.23 11.94
C MET A 187 -7.73 37.39 13.29
N TYR A 188 -7.63 36.40 14.19
CA TYR A 188 -8.19 36.47 15.54
C TYR A 188 -7.18 36.98 16.56
N HIS A 189 -5.99 37.41 16.12
CA HIS A 189 -5.01 38.04 16.99
C HIS A 189 -5.57 39.32 17.61
N VAL A 190 -5.49 39.40 18.94
CA VAL A 190 -5.89 40.59 19.70
C VAL A 190 -4.63 41.21 20.32
N GLU A 191 -4.29 42.42 19.89
CA GLU A 191 -3.07 43.12 20.32
C GLU A 191 -3.06 43.39 21.84
N LYS A 192 -4.22 43.74 22.39
CA LYS A 192 -4.41 43.97 23.84
C LYS A 192 -5.43 43.00 24.41
N LEU A 193 -4.94 41.97 25.10
CA LEU A 193 -5.80 40.92 25.64
C LEU A 193 -6.59 41.40 26.86
N PRO A 194 -7.84 40.94 27.01
CA PRO A 194 -8.50 40.90 28.31
C PRO A 194 -7.66 40.11 29.32
N LYS A 195 -7.63 40.58 30.57
CA LYS A 195 -6.84 39.96 31.65
C LYS A 195 -7.20 38.47 31.81
N GLY A 196 -6.23 37.57 31.63
CA GLY A 196 -6.39 36.13 31.79
C GLY A 196 -6.47 35.30 30.50
N MET A 197 -6.31 35.92 29.32
CA MET A 197 -6.23 35.22 28.03
C MET A 197 -4.77 35.15 27.56
N GLU A 198 -4.36 34.03 26.97
CA GLU A 198 -3.00 33.82 26.46
C GLU A 198 -2.74 34.67 25.20
N HIS A 199 -1.49 35.13 25.04
CA HIS A 199 -1.07 35.85 23.85
C HIS A 199 -1.06 34.91 22.63
N SER A 200 -1.75 35.34 21.57
CA SER A 200 -1.59 34.76 20.23
C SER A 200 -0.68 35.66 19.41
N ASP A 201 -0.03 35.11 18.39
CA ASP A 201 0.73 35.89 17.41
C ASP A 201 -0.17 36.27 16.23
N SER A 202 0.15 37.37 15.55
CA SER A 202 -0.55 37.79 14.33
C SER A 202 -0.16 36.95 13.10
N TRP A 203 1.04 36.39 13.12
CA TRP A 203 1.58 35.55 12.07
C TRP A 203 2.20 34.30 12.67
N TYR A 204 1.78 33.15 12.16
CA TYR A 204 2.38 31.87 12.48
C TYR A 204 3.21 31.41 11.30
N GLY A 205 4.54 31.52 11.44
CA GLY A 205 5.47 30.96 10.49
C GLY A 205 5.44 29.44 10.57
N ILE A 206 5.07 28.80 9.47
CA ILE A 206 5.11 27.37 9.24
C ILE A 206 6.25 27.13 8.26
N ASP A 207 7.45 26.93 8.79
CA ASP A 207 8.60 26.55 7.99
C ASP A 207 8.44 25.07 7.60
N CYS A 208 8.11 24.78 6.33
CA CYS A 208 8.18 23.40 5.83
C CYS A 208 9.65 23.07 5.60
N ALA A 209 10.28 22.53 6.65
CA ALA A 209 11.65 22.05 6.52
C ALA A 209 11.81 20.96 5.44
N GLN A 210 12.97 20.97 4.79
CA GLN A 210 13.35 20.19 3.62
C GLN A 210 13.23 18.68 3.88
N MET A 211 12.13 18.00 3.52
CA MET A 211 11.76 16.63 3.97
C MET A 211 11.72 16.49 5.50
N ASP A 212 12.79 16.86 6.20
CA ASP A 212 12.94 17.02 7.64
C ASP A 212 11.82 17.82 8.31
N GLY A 213 11.08 18.71 7.63
CA GLY A 213 9.96 19.44 8.24
C GLY A 213 8.67 18.65 8.26
N PHE A 214 8.42 17.87 7.21
CA PHE A 214 7.35 16.89 7.19
C PHE A 214 7.73 15.63 7.96
N ASP A 215 9.03 15.32 8.08
CA ASP A 215 9.53 14.22 8.90
C ASP A 215 9.82 14.65 10.36
N SER A 216 9.87 15.95 10.65
CA SER A 216 9.82 16.51 12.03
C SER A 216 8.44 16.39 12.69
N LEU A 217 7.52 15.67 12.04
CA LEU A 217 6.44 15.00 12.73
C LEU A 217 7.05 14.20 13.88
N VAL A 218 6.97 14.77 15.08
CA VAL A 218 7.60 14.22 16.28
C VAL A 218 7.20 12.76 16.37
N LEU A 219 8.21 11.90 16.30
CA LEU A 219 8.04 10.50 16.62
C LEU A 219 7.43 10.44 18.01
N LEU A 220 6.35 9.67 18.20
CA LEU A 220 5.66 9.55 19.49
C LEU A 220 6.61 9.05 20.59
N ASP A 221 7.29 9.99 21.24
CA ASP A 221 7.86 9.84 22.57
C ASP A 221 6.76 10.08 23.58
N PHE A 222 6.08 8.99 23.93
CA PHE A 222 4.93 8.93 24.84
C PHE A 222 5.24 9.34 26.30
N TRP A 223 6.39 9.97 26.57
CA TRP A 223 6.91 10.26 27.91
C TRP A 223 6.95 11.74 28.29
N GLY A 224 6.40 12.63 27.46
CA GLY A 224 6.10 13.99 27.92
C GLY A 224 4.91 13.96 28.87
N ASP A 225 5.12 14.16 30.18
CA ASP A 225 4.07 14.35 31.22
C ASP A 225 3.13 15.55 30.96
N GLY A 226 3.27 16.24 29.83
CA GLY A 226 2.39 17.30 29.38
C GLY A 226 1.24 16.76 28.52
N LYS A 227 0.03 17.30 28.71
CA LYS A 227 -1.09 17.10 27.79
C LYS A 227 -0.72 17.70 26.42
N GLN A 228 -0.13 16.91 25.54
CA GLN A 228 0.04 17.21 24.12
C GLN A 228 -1.00 16.42 23.34
N ASP A 229 -1.68 17.09 22.39
CA ASP A 229 -2.60 16.43 21.49
C ASP A 229 -1.79 15.98 20.28
N PHE A 230 -1.88 14.69 19.96
CA PHE A 230 -1.19 14.11 18.83
C PHE A 230 -2.16 13.92 17.67
N LEU A 231 -1.86 14.56 16.54
CA LEU A 231 -2.61 14.36 15.31
C LEU A 231 -1.84 13.40 14.41
N ILE A 232 -2.29 12.14 14.37
CA ILE A 232 -1.75 11.12 13.49
C ILE A 232 -1.87 11.61 12.04
N HIS A 233 -0.74 11.69 11.33
CA HIS A 233 -0.70 12.07 9.92
C HIS A 233 -0.70 10.82 9.04
N ASP A 234 0.34 9.99 9.18
CA ASP A 234 0.48 8.75 8.45
C ASP A 234 1.16 7.69 9.34
N ILE A 235 1.25 6.48 8.80
CA ILE A 235 2.02 5.43 9.43
C ILE A 235 3.04 4.95 8.42
N GLU A 236 4.29 5.33 8.64
CA GLU A 236 5.38 4.95 7.75
C GLU A 236 5.69 3.47 7.96
N THR A 237 5.64 2.74 6.85
CA THR A 237 6.02 1.35 6.79
C THR A 237 7.30 1.22 6.01
N TYR A 238 8.28 0.57 6.62
CA TYR A 238 9.56 0.31 5.99
C TYR A 238 9.54 -1.04 5.30
N SER A 239 10.28 -1.13 4.20
CA SER A 239 10.54 -2.37 3.48
C SER A 239 12.04 -2.60 3.47
N PHE A 240 12.46 -3.75 3.00
CA PHE A 240 13.87 -4.03 2.84
C PHE A 240 14.11 -4.87 1.61
N VAL A 241 15.33 -4.81 1.11
CA VAL A 241 15.80 -5.56 -0.04
C VAL A 241 17.02 -6.38 0.37
N SER A 242 17.00 -7.66 0.02
CA SER A 242 18.13 -8.55 0.20
C SER A 242 18.11 -9.64 -0.88
N CYS A 243 19.28 -10.16 -1.20
CA CYS A 243 19.45 -11.35 -2.03
C CYS A 243 19.98 -12.54 -1.20
N PHE A 244 20.24 -12.34 0.10
CA PHE A 244 20.73 -13.40 0.97
C PHE A 244 19.72 -14.56 0.97
N GLY A 245 20.12 -15.81 0.84
CA GLY A 245 19.17 -16.94 0.99
C GLY A 245 17.94 -16.94 0.06
N THR A 246 17.88 -16.06 -0.95
CA THR A 246 16.82 -16.05 -1.96
C THR A 246 17.02 -17.28 -2.81
N LYS A 247 16.40 -18.38 -2.39
CA LYS A 247 16.39 -19.59 -3.18
C LYS A 247 15.42 -19.30 -4.32
N VAL A 248 15.91 -19.43 -5.54
CA VAL A 248 15.01 -19.76 -6.64
C VAL A 248 14.28 -20.99 -6.13
N LYS A 249 12.95 -20.92 -5.96
CA LYS A 249 12.15 -22.13 -5.76
C LYS A 249 12.28 -22.92 -7.05
N SER A 250 13.40 -23.60 -7.22
CA SER A 250 13.72 -24.51 -8.31
C SER A 250 12.97 -25.82 -8.10
N ALA A 251 11.78 -25.77 -7.49
CA ALA A 251 10.84 -26.86 -7.52
C ALA A 251 10.34 -26.93 -8.96
N TRP A 252 11.19 -27.47 -9.83
CA TRP A 252 10.95 -27.69 -11.24
C TRP A 252 9.67 -28.51 -11.44
N LEU A 253 9.43 -29.46 -10.52
CA LEU A 253 8.17 -30.20 -10.40
C LEU A 253 7.01 -29.32 -9.93
N GLY A 254 7.28 -28.41 -8.99
CA GLY A 254 6.29 -27.44 -8.52
C GLY A 254 5.72 -26.59 -9.65
N ALA A 255 6.56 -26.11 -10.57
CA ALA A 255 6.11 -25.30 -11.72
C ALA A 255 5.25 -26.07 -12.75
N LEU A 256 5.36 -27.41 -12.79
CA LEU A 256 4.55 -28.24 -13.68
C LEU A 256 3.26 -28.70 -13.04
N VAL A 257 3.27 -28.82 -11.70
CA VAL A 257 2.11 -29.19 -10.90
C VAL A 257 1.29 -27.95 -10.54
N SER A 258 1.90 -26.75 -10.43
CA SER A 258 1.26 -25.49 -10.01
C SER A 258 0.03 -25.04 -10.78
N PRO A 259 -0.16 -25.37 -12.08
CA PRO A 259 -1.38 -25.01 -12.77
C PRO A 259 -2.66 -25.55 -12.11
N PHE A 260 -2.53 -26.63 -11.33
CA PHE A 260 -3.61 -27.21 -10.55
C PHE A 260 -3.18 -27.44 -9.10
N ASP A 261 -4.10 -27.22 -8.16
CA ASP A 261 -3.82 -27.53 -6.77
C ASP A 261 -3.78 -29.06 -6.52
N TYR A 262 -3.25 -29.45 -5.36
CA TYR A 262 -3.14 -30.86 -5.00
C TYR A 262 -4.49 -31.59 -5.01
N ALA A 263 -5.57 -30.89 -4.64
CA ALA A 263 -6.92 -31.46 -4.67
C ALA A 263 -7.36 -31.78 -6.09
N THR A 264 -7.17 -30.86 -7.06
CA THR A 264 -7.52 -31.09 -8.46
C THR A 264 -6.74 -32.25 -9.05
N TRP A 265 -5.42 -32.37 -8.77
CA TRP A 265 -4.64 -33.54 -9.19
C TRP A 265 -5.17 -34.85 -8.60
N ALA A 266 -5.54 -34.86 -7.32
CA ALA A 266 -6.13 -36.03 -6.68
C ALA A 266 -7.48 -36.42 -7.32
N TYR A 267 -8.34 -35.43 -7.61
CA TYR A 267 -9.61 -35.67 -8.32
C TYR A 267 -9.40 -36.23 -9.72
N MET A 268 -8.44 -35.70 -10.48
CA MET A 268 -8.09 -36.25 -11.80
C MET A 268 -7.59 -37.69 -11.69
N GLY A 269 -6.77 -38.00 -10.69
CA GLY A 269 -6.33 -39.37 -10.40
C GLY A 269 -7.49 -40.31 -10.08
N MET A 270 -8.46 -39.87 -9.27
CA MET A 270 -9.66 -40.66 -8.94
C MET A 270 -10.58 -40.85 -10.15
N CYS A 271 -10.79 -39.82 -10.96
CA CYS A 271 -11.55 -39.92 -12.21
C CYS A 271 -10.88 -40.87 -13.20
N PHE A 272 -9.55 -40.82 -13.29
CA PHE A 272 -8.79 -41.74 -14.14
C PHE A 272 -8.94 -43.20 -13.69
N THR A 273 -8.77 -43.48 -12.39
CA THR A 273 -8.89 -44.85 -11.87
C THR A 273 -10.31 -45.40 -12.00
N THR A 274 -11.33 -44.58 -11.74
CA THR A 274 -12.73 -44.99 -11.92
C THR A 274 -13.06 -45.34 -13.36
N VAL A 275 -12.60 -44.55 -14.34
CA VAL A 275 -12.80 -44.88 -15.77
C VAL A 275 -12.05 -46.14 -16.17
N VAL A 276 -10.82 -46.34 -15.70
CA VAL A 276 -10.09 -47.60 -15.93
C VAL A 276 -10.84 -48.79 -15.35
N LEU A 277 -11.41 -48.67 -14.14
CA LEU A 277 -12.21 -49.74 -13.52
C LEU A 277 -13.50 -50.01 -14.30
N ILE A 278 -14.22 -48.98 -14.75
CA ILE A 278 -15.42 -49.11 -15.59
C ILE A 278 -15.07 -49.81 -16.91
N LEU A 279 -14.03 -49.35 -17.61
CA LEU A 279 -13.59 -49.95 -18.86
C LEU A 279 -13.10 -51.38 -18.67
N THR A 280 -12.37 -51.68 -17.60
CA THR A 280 -11.96 -53.05 -17.25
C THR A 280 -13.19 -53.95 -17.06
N TYR A 281 -14.15 -53.48 -16.26
CA TYR A 281 -15.38 -54.21 -15.99
C TYR A 281 -16.17 -54.48 -17.28
N MET A 282 -16.31 -53.47 -18.15
CA MET A 282 -17.03 -53.60 -19.42
C MET A 282 -16.28 -54.46 -20.44
N PHE A 283 -14.94 -54.41 -20.49
CA PHE A 283 -14.18 -55.19 -21.44
C PHE A 283 -14.06 -56.66 -21.07
N THR A 284 -14.36 -57.07 -19.83
CA THR A 284 -14.18 -58.45 -19.31
C THR A 284 -12.79 -59.02 -19.66
N ARG A 285 -11.78 -58.13 -19.76
CA ARG A 285 -10.42 -58.42 -20.22
C ARG A 285 -9.42 -57.88 -19.20
N TYR A 286 -8.14 -58.16 -19.45
CA TYR A 286 -7.03 -57.67 -18.64
C TYR A 286 -7.10 -56.15 -18.44
N ILE A 287 -6.93 -55.73 -17.18
CA ILE A 287 -6.87 -54.33 -16.74
C ILE A 287 -5.88 -53.52 -17.58
N SER A 288 -4.79 -54.15 -18.06
CA SER A 288 -3.77 -53.52 -18.89
C SER A 288 -4.34 -52.87 -20.15
N ASP A 289 -5.28 -53.52 -20.84
CA ASP A 289 -5.84 -53.00 -22.10
C ASP A 289 -6.65 -51.72 -21.85
N ALA A 290 -7.44 -51.68 -20.77
CA ALA A 290 -8.21 -50.51 -20.37
C ALA A 290 -7.27 -49.36 -19.93
N THR A 291 -6.24 -49.66 -19.15
CA THR A 291 -5.25 -48.67 -18.71
C THR A 291 -4.51 -48.07 -19.90
N PHE A 292 -3.99 -48.88 -20.82
CA PHE A 292 -3.28 -48.38 -22.00
C PHE A 292 -4.15 -47.53 -22.91
N LEU A 293 -5.42 -47.90 -23.08
CA LEU A 293 -6.38 -47.10 -23.84
C LEU A 293 -6.61 -45.74 -23.16
N THR A 294 -6.90 -45.72 -21.86
CA THR A 294 -7.14 -44.47 -21.11
C THR A 294 -5.89 -43.58 -21.10
N VAL A 295 -4.70 -44.14 -20.84
CA VAL A 295 -3.42 -43.40 -20.90
C VAL A 295 -3.17 -42.85 -22.30
N GLY A 296 -3.42 -43.64 -23.34
CA GLY A 296 -3.27 -43.22 -24.73
C GLY A 296 -4.13 -42.01 -25.07
N ILE A 297 -5.39 -42.02 -24.63
CA ILE A 297 -6.32 -40.90 -24.83
C ILE A 297 -5.87 -39.66 -24.04
N THR A 298 -5.48 -39.81 -22.77
CA THR A 298 -5.04 -38.67 -21.94
C THR A 298 -3.76 -38.02 -22.44
N LEU A 299 -2.89 -38.79 -23.11
CA LEU A 299 -1.65 -38.30 -23.70
C LEU A 299 -1.82 -37.83 -25.15
N GLU A 300 -3.05 -37.76 -25.67
CA GLU A 300 -3.35 -37.43 -27.07
C GLU A 300 -2.60 -38.34 -28.08
N ASN A 301 -2.26 -39.59 -27.68
CA ASN A 301 -1.49 -40.51 -28.51
C ASN A 301 -2.41 -41.30 -29.46
N SER A 302 -2.38 -40.94 -30.74
CA SER A 302 -3.21 -41.54 -31.80
C SER A 302 -2.82 -42.98 -32.17
N VAL A 303 -1.63 -43.45 -31.79
CA VAL A 303 -1.07 -44.74 -32.26
C VAL A 303 -1.86 -45.93 -31.71
N SER A 304 -2.39 -45.82 -30.48
CA SER A 304 -3.06 -46.94 -29.82
C SER A 304 -4.44 -47.26 -30.42
N PHE A 305 -5.13 -46.27 -31.01
CA PHE A 305 -6.56 -46.43 -31.33
C PHE A 305 -6.81 -47.44 -32.47
N SER A 306 -5.95 -47.47 -33.49
CA SER A 306 -6.11 -48.36 -34.66
C SER A 306 -6.09 -49.84 -34.29
N THR A 307 -5.20 -50.24 -33.37
CA THR A 307 -5.08 -51.62 -32.88
C THR A 307 -6.31 -52.07 -32.09
N TYR A 308 -6.95 -51.14 -31.37
CA TYR A 308 -8.18 -51.42 -30.64
C TYR A 308 -9.40 -51.42 -31.55
N GLU A 309 -9.45 -50.55 -32.56
CA GLU A 309 -10.56 -50.48 -33.53
C GLU A 309 -10.75 -51.81 -34.27
N THR A 310 -9.67 -52.43 -34.76
CA THR A 310 -9.74 -53.74 -35.43
C THR A 310 -10.22 -54.85 -34.49
N ARG A 311 -9.87 -54.78 -33.20
CA ARG A 311 -10.33 -55.73 -32.18
C ARG A 311 -11.79 -55.51 -31.80
N PHE A 312 -12.28 -54.26 -31.77
CA PHE A 312 -13.67 -53.95 -31.48
C PHE A 312 -14.62 -54.40 -32.58
N ARG A 313 -14.21 -54.29 -33.85
CA ARG A 313 -15.02 -54.77 -34.99
C ARG A 313 -15.29 -56.28 -34.99
N GLN A 314 -14.46 -57.09 -34.33
CA GLN A 314 -14.59 -58.56 -34.38
C GLN A 314 -15.68 -59.14 -33.46
N LYS A 315 -16.26 -58.38 -32.52
CA LYS A 315 -17.30 -58.89 -31.60
C LYS A 315 -18.61 -58.12 -31.75
N ALA A 316 -19.69 -58.83 -32.11
CA ALA A 316 -21.03 -58.28 -32.41
C ALA A 316 -21.84 -57.79 -31.20
N TYR A 317 -21.21 -57.46 -30.07
CA TYR A 317 -21.91 -56.94 -28.89
C TYR A 317 -22.30 -55.46 -29.08
N PRO A 318 -23.37 -54.96 -28.43
CA PRO A 318 -23.80 -53.58 -28.54
C PRO A 318 -22.77 -52.63 -27.90
N THR A 319 -21.88 -52.10 -28.74
CA THR A 319 -20.71 -51.26 -28.42
C THR A 319 -21.05 -49.82 -28.01
N TYR A 320 -22.31 -49.42 -28.06
CA TYR A 320 -22.72 -48.03 -27.85
C TYR A 320 -22.29 -47.47 -26.49
N GLY A 321 -22.44 -48.23 -25.40
CA GLY A 321 -22.06 -47.76 -24.05
C GLY A 321 -20.57 -47.48 -23.91
N ILE A 322 -19.72 -48.39 -24.38
CA ILE A 322 -18.27 -48.27 -24.31
C ILE A 322 -17.78 -47.10 -25.18
N CYS A 323 -18.28 -47.02 -26.44
CA CYS A 323 -17.94 -45.92 -27.33
C CYS A 323 -18.34 -44.57 -26.73
N THR A 324 -19.46 -44.50 -26.01
CA THR A 324 -19.91 -43.27 -25.34
C THR A 324 -18.97 -42.89 -24.19
N VAL A 325 -18.56 -43.83 -23.33
CA VAL A 325 -17.60 -43.56 -22.25
C VAL A 325 -16.26 -43.10 -22.80
N ILE A 326 -15.74 -43.77 -23.84
CA ILE A 326 -14.49 -43.39 -24.52
C ILE A 326 -14.62 -41.99 -25.13
N ALA A 327 -15.71 -41.70 -25.82
CA ALA A 327 -15.94 -40.40 -26.46
C ALA A 327 -16.00 -39.27 -25.42
N ILE A 328 -16.75 -39.46 -24.33
CA ILE A 328 -16.83 -38.51 -23.22
C ILE A 328 -15.44 -38.29 -22.61
N TRP A 329 -14.71 -39.36 -22.30
CA TRP A 329 -13.35 -39.24 -21.75
C TRP A 329 -12.40 -38.50 -22.70
N THR A 330 -12.47 -38.80 -23.99
CA THR A 330 -11.66 -38.14 -25.03
C THR A 330 -11.96 -36.65 -25.12
N ILE A 331 -13.23 -36.25 -25.11
CA ILE A 331 -13.61 -34.84 -25.17
C ILE A 331 -13.18 -34.12 -23.88
N PHE A 332 -13.61 -34.60 -22.72
CA PHE A 332 -13.36 -33.87 -21.46
C PHE A 332 -11.89 -33.89 -21.04
N VAL A 333 -11.25 -35.07 -21.03
CA VAL A 333 -9.89 -35.20 -20.52
C VAL A 333 -8.87 -35.03 -21.65
N GLY A 334 -9.10 -35.67 -22.79
CA GLY A 334 -8.16 -35.62 -23.92
C GLY A 334 -8.10 -34.27 -24.64
N THR A 335 -9.16 -33.45 -24.60
CA THR A 335 -9.16 -32.14 -25.30
C THR A 335 -9.37 -30.94 -24.38
N LEU A 336 -10.40 -30.93 -23.53
CA LEU A 336 -10.71 -29.73 -22.72
C LEU A 336 -9.67 -29.54 -21.62
N LEU A 337 -9.40 -30.58 -20.84
CA LEU A 337 -8.48 -30.52 -19.71
C LEU A 337 -7.03 -30.27 -20.15
N THR A 338 -6.57 -30.91 -21.22
CA THR A 338 -5.22 -30.67 -21.77
C THR A 338 -5.06 -29.25 -22.27
N ASN A 339 -6.05 -28.69 -22.98
CA ASN A 339 -6.02 -27.30 -23.44
C ASN A 339 -6.12 -26.30 -22.29
N TRP A 340 -6.91 -26.60 -21.26
CA TRP A 340 -6.97 -25.79 -20.04
C TRP A 340 -5.60 -25.75 -19.34
N TYR A 341 -5.01 -26.93 -19.11
CA TYR A 341 -3.68 -27.05 -18.51
C TYR A 341 -2.64 -26.27 -19.32
N LYS A 342 -2.59 -26.43 -20.65
CA LYS A 342 -1.69 -25.68 -21.54
C LYS A 342 -1.87 -24.17 -21.36
N SER A 343 -3.11 -23.68 -21.25
CA SER A 343 -3.40 -22.25 -21.10
C SER A 343 -2.95 -21.69 -19.75
N ILE A 344 -3.26 -22.35 -18.64
CA ILE A 344 -2.79 -21.93 -17.31
C ILE A 344 -1.26 -22.01 -17.24
N PHE A 345 -0.68 -23.10 -17.72
CA PHE A 345 0.77 -23.29 -17.71
C PHE A 345 1.48 -22.21 -18.53
N MET A 346 0.96 -21.83 -19.70
CA MET A 346 1.51 -20.70 -20.47
C MET A 346 1.39 -19.38 -19.72
N MET A 347 0.26 -19.12 -19.04
CA MET A 347 0.09 -17.93 -18.21
C MET A 347 1.15 -17.89 -17.07
N GLU A 348 1.37 -18.99 -16.37
CA GLU A 348 2.42 -19.10 -15.34
C GLU A 348 3.84 -19.09 -15.90
N MET A 349 4.02 -19.51 -17.16
CA MET A 349 5.30 -19.41 -17.84
C MET A 349 5.65 -17.97 -18.19
N ILE A 350 4.68 -17.15 -18.60
CA ILE A 350 4.83 -15.73 -18.96
C ILE A 350 5.05 -14.86 -17.72
N VAL A 351 4.39 -15.17 -16.61
CA VAL A 351 4.59 -14.43 -15.36
C VAL A 351 6.01 -14.69 -14.85
N PRO A 352 6.83 -13.64 -14.61
CA PRO A 352 8.17 -13.81 -14.10
C PRO A 352 8.14 -14.55 -12.76
N THR A 353 9.13 -15.41 -12.53
CA THR A 353 9.22 -16.18 -11.29
C THR A 353 9.28 -15.22 -10.11
N VAL A 354 8.23 -15.21 -9.30
CA VAL A 354 8.22 -14.47 -8.05
C VAL A 354 9.19 -15.16 -7.12
N HIS A 355 10.32 -14.52 -6.85
CA HIS A 355 11.24 -15.00 -5.84
C HIS A 355 10.63 -14.73 -4.47
N GLU A 356 10.41 -15.78 -3.70
CA GLU A 356 9.98 -15.65 -2.32
C GLU A 356 11.19 -15.45 -1.42
N SER A 357 11.11 -14.46 -0.54
CA SER A 357 12.07 -14.32 0.54
C SER A 357 11.86 -15.43 1.59
N PRO A 358 12.93 -16.03 2.13
CA PRO A 358 12.81 -16.99 3.24
C PRO A 358 12.46 -16.31 4.58
N TRP A 359 12.47 -14.98 4.64
CA TRP A 359 12.15 -14.19 5.83
C TRP A 359 10.76 -13.57 5.75
N VAL A 360 10.17 -13.40 6.94
CA VAL A 360 8.95 -12.62 7.16
C VAL A 360 9.29 -11.23 7.73
N SER A 361 10.30 -11.15 8.60
CA SER A 361 10.89 -9.89 9.09
C SER A 361 12.42 -9.97 8.96
N VAL A 362 13.06 -8.84 8.71
CA VAL A 362 14.51 -8.77 8.55
C VAL A 362 15.24 -9.08 9.85
N VAL A 363 14.61 -8.78 11.00
CA VAL A 363 15.21 -8.97 12.33
C VAL A 363 15.12 -10.43 12.80
N ASP A 364 14.25 -11.24 12.19
CA ASP A 364 14.11 -12.67 12.51
C ASP A 364 15.32 -13.50 12.03
N VAL A 365 16.12 -12.98 11.09
CA VAL A 365 17.26 -13.72 10.55
C VAL A 365 18.52 -13.36 11.33
N ASP A 366 19.00 -14.31 12.12
CA ASP A 366 20.09 -14.10 13.07
C ASP A 366 21.44 -13.69 12.46
N ARG A 367 21.58 -13.71 11.14
CA ARG A 367 22.86 -13.40 10.49
C ARG A 367 22.84 -12.19 9.58
N ILE A 368 21.65 -11.67 9.25
CA ILE A 368 21.55 -10.53 8.33
C ILE A 368 22.04 -9.26 9.02
N ARG A 369 23.02 -8.59 8.40
CA ARG A 369 23.43 -7.22 8.67
C ARG A 369 22.47 -6.28 7.96
N LEU A 370 21.78 -5.45 8.73
CA LEU A 370 20.79 -4.50 8.27
C LEU A 370 21.45 -3.14 8.02
N LEU A 371 21.54 -2.73 6.76
CA LEU A 371 21.91 -1.37 6.38
C LEU A 371 20.67 -0.48 6.49
N MET A 372 20.76 0.62 7.24
CA MET A 372 19.62 1.50 7.51
C MET A 372 20.04 2.97 7.36
N PRO A 373 19.34 3.80 6.57
CA PRO A 373 19.67 5.21 6.46
C PRO A 373 19.57 5.95 7.79
N PHE A 374 20.47 6.89 8.08
CA PHE A 374 20.39 7.72 9.29
C PHE A 374 19.03 8.41 9.46
N GLY A 375 18.49 8.94 8.36
CA GLY A 375 17.18 9.63 8.37
C GLY A 375 15.98 8.70 8.56
N LEU A 376 16.16 7.37 8.58
CA LEU A 376 15.03 6.44 8.59
C LEU A 376 14.20 6.53 9.89
N LEU A 377 14.84 6.86 11.01
CA LEU A 377 14.19 6.85 12.32
C LEU A 377 13.69 8.22 12.78
N GLY A 378 13.55 9.18 11.86
CA GLY A 378 13.01 10.51 12.16
C GLY A 378 14.03 11.45 12.82
N GLU A 379 15.33 11.19 12.66
CA GLU A 379 16.34 12.14 13.10
C GLU A 379 16.32 13.35 12.15
N ASN A 380 15.86 14.49 12.66
CA ASN A 380 15.99 15.77 11.98
C ASN A 380 17.46 15.95 11.59
N ASN A 381 17.78 16.04 10.30
CA ASN A 381 19.16 16.24 9.80
C ASN A 381 19.72 17.64 10.13
N ARG A 382 19.36 18.23 11.28
CA ARG A 382 20.12 19.30 11.88
C ARG A 382 21.48 18.71 12.26
N ALA A 383 22.36 18.73 11.28
CA ALA A 383 23.72 18.23 11.33
C ALA A 383 24.38 18.77 12.58
N SER A 384 24.39 17.96 13.65
CA SER A 384 25.39 18.15 14.68
C SER A 384 26.73 18.00 13.95
N PRO A 385 27.64 18.99 14.01
CA PRO A 385 28.88 18.98 13.23
C PRO A 385 29.81 17.79 13.50
N LEU A 386 29.46 16.94 14.46
CA LEU A 386 30.25 15.83 14.95
C LEU A 386 29.56 14.51 14.58
N ASP A 387 30.07 13.83 13.55
CA ASP A 387 29.59 12.54 13.04
C ASP A 387 29.26 11.54 14.17
N ASN A 388 30.07 11.50 15.22
CA ASN A 388 29.90 10.57 16.32
C ASN A 388 28.59 10.74 17.10
N PHE A 389 28.07 11.97 17.21
CA PHE A 389 26.77 12.20 17.83
C PHE A 389 25.65 11.60 17.01
N ARG A 390 25.73 11.67 15.68
CA ARG A 390 24.72 11.10 14.78
C ARG A 390 24.62 9.58 14.91
N TYR A 391 25.77 8.89 14.95
CA TYR A 391 25.79 7.44 15.24
C TYR A 391 25.19 7.15 16.61
N MET A 392 25.59 7.88 17.65
CA MET A 392 25.09 7.67 19.01
C MET A 392 23.57 7.88 19.08
N SER A 393 23.04 8.96 18.52
CA SER A 393 21.60 9.24 18.43
C SER A 393 20.86 8.12 17.71
N PHE A 394 21.36 7.67 16.56
CA PHE A 394 20.76 6.59 15.78
C PHE A 394 20.60 5.29 16.60
N TYR A 395 21.64 4.86 17.31
CA TYR A 395 21.54 3.65 18.14
C TYR A 395 20.69 3.85 19.40
N LEU A 396 20.72 5.04 20.00
CA LEU A 396 19.85 5.35 21.13
C LEU A 396 18.38 5.31 20.72
N GLU A 397 18.05 5.80 19.54
CA GLU A 397 16.69 5.75 18.98
C GLU A 397 16.22 4.31 18.78
N ILE A 398 17.06 3.44 18.20
CA ILE A 398 16.73 2.00 18.08
C ILE A 398 16.55 1.37 19.45
N LEU A 399 17.47 1.62 20.38
CA LEU A 399 17.44 1.06 21.73
C LEU A 399 16.14 1.46 22.44
N TYR A 400 15.80 2.74 22.39
CA TYR A 400 14.59 3.28 22.99
C TYR A 400 13.32 2.66 22.42
N ARG A 401 13.23 2.50 21.08
CA ARG A 401 12.10 1.80 20.44
C ARG A 401 11.99 0.36 20.88
N CYS A 402 13.11 -0.35 21.00
CA CYS A 402 13.10 -1.72 21.50
C CYS A 402 12.59 -1.79 22.94
N LEU A 403 13.06 -0.90 23.81
CA LEU A 403 12.59 -0.81 25.19
C LEU A 403 11.08 -0.52 25.26
N LYS A 404 10.58 0.37 24.40
CA LYS A 404 9.15 0.67 24.29
C LYS A 404 8.34 -0.56 23.90
N ILE A 405 8.77 -1.31 22.88
CA ILE A 405 8.12 -2.56 22.45
C ILE A 405 8.10 -3.60 23.59
N ILE A 406 9.20 -3.73 24.34
CA ILE A 406 9.30 -4.63 25.49
C ILE A 406 8.33 -4.22 26.60
N SER A 407 8.18 -2.92 26.84
CA SER A 407 7.35 -2.37 27.92
C SER A 407 5.84 -2.34 27.63
N ASP A 408 5.44 -2.36 26.36
CA ASP A 408 4.02 -2.36 25.97
C ASP A 408 3.36 -3.64 26.50
N PRO A 409 2.30 -3.57 27.33
CA PRO A 409 1.65 -4.74 27.94
C PRO A 409 0.66 -5.49 27.02
N GLY A 410 0.38 -5.05 25.79
CA GLY A 410 -0.63 -5.68 24.93
C GLY A 410 -0.41 -7.17 24.57
N ASP A 411 -1.37 -8.06 24.80
CA ASP A 411 -1.23 -9.51 24.54
C ASP A 411 -1.45 -9.97 23.08
N HIS A 412 -1.24 -9.07 22.11
CA HIS A 412 -1.41 -9.43 20.70
C HIS A 412 -0.31 -10.42 20.26
N LYS A 413 -0.68 -11.55 19.64
CA LYS A 413 0.28 -12.61 19.19
C LYS A 413 1.46 -12.06 18.38
N ARG A 414 1.23 -11.03 17.57
CA ARG A 414 2.27 -10.35 16.79
C ARG A 414 3.27 -9.61 17.70
N LEU A 415 2.77 -8.90 18.70
CA LEU A 415 3.58 -8.16 19.67
C LEU A 415 4.48 -9.09 20.50
N VAL A 416 4.04 -10.31 20.79
CA VAL A 416 4.87 -11.30 21.51
C VAL A 416 6.15 -11.64 20.73
N ARG A 417 6.06 -11.78 19.40
CA ARG A 417 7.24 -12.00 18.55
C ARG A 417 8.15 -10.76 18.57
N ASP A 418 7.57 -9.59 18.35
CA ASP A 418 8.31 -8.32 18.30
C ASP A 418 9.00 -8.03 19.64
N ARG A 419 8.37 -8.32 20.79
CA ARG A 419 8.98 -8.22 22.14
C ARG A 419 10.21 -9.11 22.29
N LYS A 420 10.14 -10.37 21.83
CA LYS A 420 11.28 -11.30 21.90
C LYS A 420 12.43 -10.79 21.04
N THR A 421 12.12 -10.30 19.84
CA THR A 421 13.09 -9.72 18.91
C THR A 421 13.72 -8.45 19.49
N ALA A 422 12.92 -7.54 20.06
CA ALA A 422 13.38 -6.33 20.73
C ALA A 422 14.28 -6.65 21.94
N ALA A 423 13.90 -7.61 22.79
CA ALA A 423 14.71 -8.02 23.93
C ALA A 423 16.07 -8.58 23.51
N ASN A 424 16.10 -9.40 22.45
CA ASN A 424 17.35 -9.94 21.89
C ASN A 424 18.23 -8.81 21.31
N LEU A 425 17.63 -7.82 20.65
CA LEU A 425 18.36 -6.66 20.12
C LEU A 425 18.93 -5.77 21.23
N VAL A 426 18.15 -5.48 22.27
CA VAL A 426 18.60 -4.75 23.48
C VAL A 426 19.73 -5.50 24.17
N GLN A 427 19.63 -6.82 24.33
CA GLN A 427 20.67 -7.63 24.94
C GLN A 427 21.98 -7.54 24.14
N LYS A 428 21.92 -7.64 22.81
CA LYS A 428 23.11 -7.50 21.94
C LYS A 428 23.72 -6.10 22.03
N MET A 429 22.91 -5.05 21.97
CA MET A 429 23.39 -3.66 22.09
C MET A 429 24.02 -3.38 23.46
N THR A 430 23.43 -3.91 24.54
CA THR A 430 23.95 -3.73 25.90
C THR A 430 25.21 -4.56 26.18
N GLN A 431 25.37 -5.74 25.58
CA GLN A 431 26.61 -6.53 25.68
C GLN A 431 27.83 -5.78 25.13
N HIS A 432 27.68 -5.13 23.97
CA HIS A 432 28.74 -4.28 23.42
C HIS A 432 29.04 -3.05 24.33
N SER A 433 28.02 -2.49 24.98
CA SER A 433 28.18 -1.40 25.95
C SER A 433 28.85 -1.85 27.26
N ALA A 434 28.56 -3.05 27.75
CA ALA A 434 29.12 -3.58 29.00
C ALA A 434 30.63 -3.86 28.88
N GLN A 435 31.10 -4.31 27.71
CA GLN A 435 32.53 -4.45 27.43
C GLN A 435 33.26 -3.09 27.57
N TYR A 436 32.57 -1.99 27.26
CA TYR A 436 33.11 -0.64 27.41
C TYR A 436 33.14 -0.17 28.86
N LYS A 437 32.14 -0.53 29.68
CA LYS A 437 32.10 -0.19 31.12
C LYS A 437 33.29 -0.74 31.90
N ASN A 438 33.84 -1.89 31.51
CA ASN A 438 35.01 -2.48 32.17
C ASN A 438 36.34 -1.78 31.79
N SER A 439 36.32 -0.84 30.83
CA SER A 439 37.42 0.11 30.59
C SER A 439 37.28 1.33 31.51
N THR A 440 37.19 1.06 32.81
CA THR A 440 36.82 1.95 33.93
C THR A 440 37.75 3.14 34.18
N LYS A 441 38.65 3.49 33.25
CA LYS A 441 39.58 4.62 33.40
C LYS A 441 39.21 5.89 32.63
N GLY A 442 38.08 5.98 31.90
CA GLY A 442 37.89 7.12 30.98
C GLY A 442 36.50 7.68 30.71
N PHE A 443 35.42 7.22 31.38
CA PHE A 443 34.13 7.92 31.31
C PHE A 443 33.90 8.75 32.58
N SER A 444 34.88 9.60 32.90
CA SER A 444 34.62 10.69 33.83
C SER A 444 33.60 11.63 33.19
N THR A 445 32.68 12.08 34.03
CA THR A 445 31.34 12.59 33.73
C THR A 445 31.26 13.83 32.84
N VAL A 446 32.39 14.42 32.43
CA VAL A 446 32.49 15.56 31.51
C VAL A 446 33.87 15.52 30.84
N GLY A 447 34.22 14.39 30.21
CA GLY A 447 35.41 14.35 29.33
C GLY A 447 35.20 15.31 28.15
N ASN A 448 36.19 16.16 27.86
CA ASN A 448 36.16 17.13 26.77
C ASN A 448 35.68 16.48 25.46
N PHE A 449 34.50 16.87 24.97
CA PHE A 449 33.86 16.34 23.75
C PHE A 449 34.63 16.61 22.45
N THR A 450 35.80 17.25 22.54
CA THR A 450 36.58 17.70 21.39
C THR A 450 37.40 16.60 20.72
N ASP A 451 37.62 15.45 21.37
CA ASP A 451 38.40 14.37 20.77
C ASP A 451 37.75 12.99 20.99
N PRO A 452 36.70 12.67 20.20
CA PRO A 452 36.04 11.37 20.29
C PRO A 452 37.00 10.28 19.82
N SER A 453 37.37 9.39 20.75
CA SER A 453 38.25 8.24 20.49
C SER A 453 37.80 7.44 19.25
N PRO A 454 38.70 7.16 18.28
CA PRO A 454 38.43 6.37 17.08
C PRO A 454 37.81 4.98 17.33
N TYR A 455 37.94 4.47 18.57
CA TYR A 455 37.42 3.17 18.97
C TYR A 455 35.89 3.06 18.93
N TYR A 456 35.15 4.16 19.13
CA TYR A 456 33.68 4.10 19.14
C TYR A 456 33.13 3.70 17.76
N LYS A 457 33.71 4.22 16.68
CA LYS A 457 33.28 3.92 15.31
C LYS A 457 33.44 2.45 14.95
N ILE A 458 34.53 1.80 15.38
CA ILE A 458 34.85 0.41 15.01
C ILE A 458 33.93 -0.58 15.72
N ALA A 459 33.71 -0.41 17.03
CA ALA A 459 32.85 -1.31 17.81
C ALA A 459 31.39 -1.25 17.36
N VAL A 460 30.95 -0.07 16.91
CA VAL A 460 29.60 0.18 16.43
C VAL A 460 29.38 -0.37 15.02
N MET A 461 30.41 -0.36 14.16
CA MET A 461 30.33 -0.93 12.81
C MET A 461 30.19 -2.46 12.77
N ASP A 462 30.53 -3.16 13.85
CA ASP A 462 30.31 -4.61 13.96
C ASP A 462 28.90 -4.97 14.46
N SER A 463 28.07 -3.97 14.73
CA SER A 463 26.67 -4.21 15.09
C SER A 463 25.86 -4.72 13.89
N ARG A 464 24.81 -5.50 14.17
CA ARG A 464 23.91 -6.02 13.12
C ARG A 464 23.20 -4.92 12.35
N ILE A 465 22.93 -3.77 12.96
CA ILE A 465 22.26 -2.64 12.29
C ILE A 465 23.33 -1.60 12.04
N GLN A 466 23.69 -1.40 10.78
CA GLN A 466 24.71 -0.45 10.37
C GLN A 466 24.02 0.76 9.73
N PRO A 467 24.15 1.97 10.30
CA PRO A 467 23.63 3.15 9.66
C PRO A 467 24.42 3.44 8.38
N VAL A 468 23.73 3.88 7.34
CA VAL A 468 24.31 4.25 6.04
C VAL A 468 23.87 5.65 5.63
N GLU A 469 24.70 6.32 4.84
CA GLU A 469 24.39 7.61 4.24
C GLU A 469 24.26 7.48 2.72
N TYR A 470 23.30 8.20 2.14
CA TYR A 470 23.14 8.27 0.69
C TYR A 470 23.87 9.51 0.14
N ASP A 471 25.18 9.52 0.32
CA ASP A 471 26.05 10.50 -0.35
C ASP A 471 26.80 9.84 -1.53
N GLU A 472 27.54 10.64 -2.30
CA GLU A 472 28.30 10.15 -3.47
C GLU A 472 29.33 9.06 -3.11
N ARG A 473 29.86 9.06 -1.87
CA ARG A 473 30.91 8.14 -1.43
C ARG A 473 30.33 6.84 -0.88
N ASP A 474 29.33 6.96 -0.02
CA ASP A 474 28.71 5.86 0.72
C ASP A 474 27.69 5.11 -0.14
N SER A 475 27.01 5.76 -1.09
CA SER A 475 26.11 5.06 -2.03
C SER A 475 26.85 3.96 -2.79
N TYR A 476 28.09 4.22 -3.21
CA TYR A 476 28.94 3.20 -3.83
C TYR A 476 29.33 2.10 -2.83
N GLY A 477 29.58 2.45 -1.57
CA GLY A 477 29.83 1.51 -0.48
C GLY A 477 28.64 0.58 -0.24
N VAL A 478 27.42 1.11 -0.14
CA VAL A 478 26.17 0.36 0.04
C VAL A 478 25.96 -0.60 -1.13
N ILE A 479 26.10 -0.13 -2.38
CA ILE A 479 25.98 -0.96 -3.57
C ILE A 479 27.05 -2.06 -3.55
N LYS A 480 28.31 -1.73 -3.24
CA LYS A 480 29.39 -2.71 -3.16
C LYS A 480 29.12 -3.79 -2.11
N ILE A 481 28.59 -3.43 -0.95
CA ILE A 481 28.23 -4.37 0.11
C ILE A 481 27.07 -5.26 -0.37
N LEU A 482 26.00 -4.67 -0.91
CA LEU A 482 24.84 -5.43 -1.41
C LEU A 482 25.23 -6.37 -2.55
N ASN A 483 26.14 -5.96 -3.42
CA ASN A 483 26.64 -6.74 -4.57
C ASN A 483 27.37 -8.02 -4.15
N THR A 484 27.89 -8.11 -2.92
CA THR A 484 28.50 -9.35 -2.42
C THR A 484 27.48 -10.46 -2.21
N CYS A 485 26.19 -10.10 -2.13
CA CYS A 485 25.11 -10.98 -1.75
C CYS A 485 25.35 -11.78 -0.47
N GLY A 486 26.14 -11.20 0.44
CA GLY A 486 26.38 -11.75 1.77
C GLY A 486 25.12 -11.70 2.62
N GLU A 487 25.30 -11.96 3.92
CA GLU A 487 24.25 -11.83 4.93
C GLU A 487 23.94 -10.34 5.18
N VAL A 488 23.41 -9.63 4.18
CA VAL A 488 23.14 -8.19 4.22
C VAL A 488 21.77 -7.88 3.64
N ALA A 489 21.05 -6.96 4.26
CA ALA A 489 19.82 -6.38 3.76
C ALA A 489 19.89 -4.85 3.85
N LEU A 490 19.31 -4.15 2.88
CA LEU A 490 19.09 -2.71 2.95
C LEU A 490 17.64 -2.44 3.31
N MET A 491 17.40 -1.67 4.36
CA MET A 491 16.07 -1.28 4.81
C MET A 491 15.85 0.21 4.61
N ASP A 492 14.72 0.57 4.02
CA ASP A 492 14.34 1.95 3.73
C ASP A 492 12.80 2.05 3.65
N THR A 493 12.27 3.21 3.30
CA THR A 493 10.84 3.41 2.99
C THR A 493 10.39 2.47 1.87
N LYS A 494 9.10 2.11 1.87
CA LYS A 494 8.55 1.15 0.89
C LYS A 494 8.71 1.63 -0.55
N GLU A 495 8.63 2.94 -0.74
CA GLU A 495 8.79 3.67 -2.00
C GLU A 495 10.25 3.62 -2.44
N ASN A 496 11.19 3.99 -1.57
CA ASN A 496 12.62 3.95 -1.88
C ASN A 496 13.10 2.54 -2.22
N ILE A 497 12.65 1.51 -1.49
CA ILE A 497 13.00 0.11 -1.79
C ILE A 497 12.45 -0.33 -3.14
N ALA A 498 11.27 0.16 -3.56
CA ALA A 498 10.71 -0.15 -4.88
C ALA A 498 11.54 0.47 -6.02
N GLU A 499 12.12 1.64 -5.82
CA GLU A 499 13.03 2.26 -6.79
C GLU A 499 14.42 1.61 -6.78
N ILE A 500 14.94 1.29 -5.59
CA ILE A 500 16.26 0.66 -5.41
C ILE A 500 16.27 -0.76 -5.97
N ILE A 501 15.21 -1.56 -5.77
CA ILE A 501 15.17 -2.95 -6.26
C ILE A 501 15.24 -3.01 -7.80
N ASP A 502 14.58 -2.08 -8.48
CA ASP A 502 14.64 -1.97 -9.93
C ASP A 502 16.07 -1.64 -10.40
N PHE A 503 16.75 -0.73 -9.70
CA PHE A 503 18.15 -0.38 -9.97
C PHE A 503 19.11 -1.56 -9.72
N LEU A 504 18.95 -2.29 -8.61
CA LEU A 504 19.81 -3.42 -8.24
C LEU A 504 19.67 -4.60 -9.22
N ASN A 505 18.43 -4.92 -9.64
CA ASN A 505 18.16 -6.02 -10.57
C ASN A 505 18.52 -5.70 -12.04
N ASP A 506 18.63 -4.43 -12.42
CA ASP A 506 19.06 -4.02 -13.76
C ASP A 506 20.56 -4.28 -13.98
N HIS A 507 21.40 -3.93 -12.99
CA HIS A 507 22.86 -4.01 -13.07
C HIS A 507 23.43 -5.41 -12.88
N GLN A 508 22.77 -6.26 -12.10
CA GLN A 508 23.28 -7.59 -11.76
C GLN A 508 22.53 -8.70 -12.50
N GLN A 509 23.20 -9.37 -13.43
CA GLN A 509 22.58 -10.50 -14.16
C GLN A 509 22.53 -11.80 -13.35
N LYS A 510 23.36 -11.93 -12.30
CA LYS A 510 23.55 -13.21 -11.57
C LYS A 510 22.79 -13.31 -10.26
N VAL A 511 22.32 -12.19 -9.71
CA VAL A 511 21.74 -12.12 -8.38
C VAL A 511 20.40 -11.42 -8.49
N THR A 512 19.35 -12.06 -7.99
CA THR A 512 18.04 -11.44 -7.90
C THR A 512 17.82 -10.92 -6.50
N TYR A 513 17.64 -9.61 -6.39
CA TYR A 513 17.23 -8.97 -5.16
C TYR A 513 15.73 -9.09 -4.99
N VAL A 514 15.30 -9.45 -3.78
CA VAL A 514 13.90 -9.64 -3.42
C VAL A 514 13.51 -8.62 -2.37
N LYS A 515 12.32 -8.06 -2.56
CA LYS A 515 11.69 -7.16 -1.59
C LYS A 515 11.05 -7.98 -0.47
N GLY A 516 11.40 -7.69 0.77
CA GLY A 516 10.67 -8.12 1.95
C GLY A 516 9.59 -7.11 2.30
N ASP A 517 8.35 -7.58 2.46
CA ASP A 517 7.24 -6.70 2.83
C ASP A 517 7.31 -6.29 4.30
N GLY A 518 7.26 -4.97 4.53
CA GLY A 518 6.75 -4.34 5.74
C GLY A 518 7.21 -4.92 7.07
N ASP A 519 8.42 -4.58 7.55
CA ASP A 519 8.79 -4.94 8.91
C ASP A 519 8.02 -4.06 9.90
N THR A 520 7.03 -4.65 10.59
CA THR A 520 6.26 -3.92 11.59
C THR A 520 7.08 -3.52 12.80
N PHE A 521 8.22 -4.17 13.02
CA PHE A 521 9.12 -3.87 14.13
C PHE A 521 9.55 -2.40 14.13
N PHE A 522 9.83 -1.85 12.94
CA PHE A 522 10.31 -0.48 12.81
C PHE A 522 9.20 0.52 12.49
N ARG A 523 7.94 0.10 12.37
CA ARG A 523 6.82 0.98 11.97
C ARG A 523 6.75 2.23 12.83
N THR A 524 6.73 3.40 12.20
CA THR A 524 6.61 4.68 12.89
C THR A 524 5.27 5.30 12.59
N VAL A 525 4.61 5.78 13.64
CA VAL A 525 3.46 6.65 13.48
C VAL A 525 4.02 8.06 13.42
N ARG A 526 3.86 8.72 12.28
CA ARG A 526 4.20 10.14 12.16
C ARG A 526 2.96 10.96 12.42
N GLY A 527 3.10 12.02 13.19
CA GLY A 527 2.00 12.91 13.54
C GLY A 527 2.52 14.21 14.11
N TRP A 528 1.63 15.19 14.16
CA TRP A 528 1.94 16.51 14.67
C TRP A 528 1.69 16.50 16.16
N THR A 529 2.71 16.81 16.97
CA THR A 529 2.52 17.15 18.37
C THR A 529 2.08 18.60 18.47
N LEU A 530 0.84 18.81 18.89
CA LEU A 530 0.31 20.15 19.15
C LEU A 530 0.22 20.35 20.66
N PRO A 531 0.73 21.48 21.20
CA PRO A 531 0.45 21.82 22.59
C PRO A 531 -1.08 21.96 22.75
N VAL A 532 -1.66 21.31 23.76
CA VAL A 532 -3.12 21.38 23.99
C VAL A 532 -3.47 22.78 24.45
N VAL A 533 -4.10 23.58 23.59
CA VAL A 533 -4.62 24.89 23.95
C VAL A 533 -6.14 24.78 24.03
N ARG A 534 -6.68 24.77 25.26
CA ARG A 534 -8.13 24.57 25.48
C ARG A 534 -8.95 25.54 24.63
N ASN A 535 -9.81 24.97 23.78
CA ASN A 535 -10.71 25.71 22.88
C ASN A 535 -10.00 26.65 21.88
N SER A 536 -8.74 26.38 21.53
CA SER A 536 -8.08 27.11 20.46
C SER A 536 -8.79 26.87 19.12
N TYR A 537 -9.35 27.94 18.57
CA TYR A 537 -9.93 27.93 17.23
C TYR A 537 -8.87 27.56 16.18
N VAL A 538 -7.64 28.07 16.35
CA VAL A 538 -6.50 27.79 15.47
C VAL A 538 -6.15 26.31 15.49
N GLU A 539 -6.12 25.68 16.67
CA GLU A 539 -5.84 24.25 16.80
C GLU A 539 -6.90 23.40 16.07
N LYS A 540 -8.19 23.74 16.21
CA LYS A 540 -9.28 23.05 15.50
C LYS A 540 -9.16 23.21 13.99
N ARG A 541 -8.81 24.40 13.50
CA ARG A 541 -8.63 24.66 12.07
C ARG A 541 -7.40 23.97 11.51
N LEU A 542 -6.29 24.01 12.22
CA LEU A 542 -5.05 23.33 11.84
C LEU A 542 -5.25 21.81 11.78
N LYS A 543 -5.99 21.24 12.74
CA LYS A 543 -6.39 19.82 12.70
C LYS A 543 -7.19 19.49 11.44
N VAL A 544 -8.19 20.31 11.10
CA VAL A 544 -8.97 20.15 9.86
C VAL A 544 -8.06 20.25 8.63
N PHE A 545 -7.18 21.25 8.59
CA PHE A 545 -6.22 21.45 7.51
C PHE A 545 -5.29 20.25 7.32
N ILE A 546 -4.64 19.76 8.36
CA ILE A 546 -3.75 18.58 8.30
C ILE A 546 -4.53 17.33 7.87
N SER A 547 -5.73 17.13 8.44
CA SER A 547 -6.58 15.97 8.12
C SER A 547 -7.17 16.00 6.71
N SER A 548 -7.12 17.13 6.01
CA SER A 548 -7.66 17.27 4.64
C SER A 548 -6.85 16.52 3.59
N GLY A 549 -5.64 16.05 3.92
CA GLY A 549 -4.72 15.40 3.00
C GLY A 549 -3.86 16.39 2.18
N ILE A 550 -4.03 17.70 2.37
CA ILE A 550 -3.24 18.75 1.69
C ILE A 550 -1.73 18.56 1.87
N ILE A 551 -1.32 18.11 3.05
CA ILE A 551 0.09 17.86 3.37
C ILE A 551 0.65 16.68 2.58
N THR A 552 -0.09 15.58 2.51
CA THR A 552 0.31 14.42 1.70
C THR A 552 0.46 14.83 0.24
N HIS A 553 -0.45 15.66 -0.25
CA HIS A 553 -0.37 16.19 -1.61
C HIS A 553 0.87 17.07 -1.81
N TRP A 554 1.15 18.00 -0.90
CA TRP A 554 2.37 18.82 -0.97
C TRP A 554 3.65 17.99 -0.89
N LYS A 555 3.66 16.90 -0.11
CA LYS A 555 4.78 15.95 -0.08
C LYS A 555 5.01 15.31 -1.46
N VAL A 556 3.94 14.92 -2.16
CA VAL A 556 4.05 14.39 -3.53
C VAL A 556 4.61 15.45 -4.49
N VAL A 557 4.09 16.69 -4.45
CA VAL A 557 4.58 17.78 -5.30
C VAL A 557 6.05 18.09 -5.01
N TYR A 558 6.42 18.14 -3.74
CA TYR A 558 7.81 18.35 -3.33
C TYR A 558 8.72 17.22 -3.83
N ASN A 559 8.29 15.96 -3.73
CA ASN A 559 9.06 14.82 -4.23
C ASN A 559 9.19 14.83 -5.76
N LEU A 560 8.23 15.41 -6.49
CA LEU A 560 8.38 15.62 -7.94
C LEU A 560 9.45 16.68 -8.25
N TRP A 561 9.58 17.72 -7.42
CA TRP A 561 10.54 18.80 -7.62
C TRP A 561 11.94 18.44 -7.19
N LYS A 562 12.03 17.72 -6.07
CA LYS A 562 13.28 17.27 -5.47
C LYS A 562 13.14 15.78 -5.21
N PRO A 563 13.24 14.94 -6.25
CA PRO A 563 13.20 13.50 -6.07
C PRO A 563 14.29 13.11 -5.08
N THR A 564 13.95 12.19 -4.18
CA THR A 564 14.91 11.63 -3.23
C THR A 564 16.12 11.14 -4.00
N ARG A 565 17.31 11.60 -3.60
CA ARG A 565 18.56 11.13 -4.18
C ARG A 565 18.84 9.72 -3.68
N LEU A 566 18.22 8.74 -4.33
CA LEU A 566 18.45 7.33 -4.05
C LEU A 566 19.72 6.83 -4.75
N LEU A 567 20.12 5.60 -4.42
CA LEU A 567 21.32 4.93 -4.94
C LEU A 567 21.45 5.02 -6.48
N GLY A 568 20.33 5.00 -7.21
CA GLY A 568 20.33 5.07 -8.68
C GLY A 568 20.83 6.40 -9.26
N GLN A 569 20.62 7.52 -8.56
CA GLN A 569 21.06 8.83 -9.05
C GLN A 569 22.57 8.99 -8.98
N TYR A 570 23.21 8.44 -7.94
CA TYR A 570 24.67 8.48 -7.78
C TYR A 570 25.39 7.50 -8.72
N GLY A 571 24.70 6.47 -9.21
CA GLY A 571 25.26 5.47 -10.10
C GLY A 571 25.34 5.85 -11.59
N ASN A 572 25.03 7.10 -11.99
CA ASN A 572 24.81 7.49 -13.39
C ASN A 572 23.85 6.55 -14.13
N TRP A 573 22.80 6.08 -13.45
CA TRP A 573 21.87 5.13 -14.05
C TRP A 573 21.00 5.80 -15.10
N THR A 574 21.24 5.51 -16.37
CA THR A 574 20.50 6.10 -17.51
C THR A 574 19.12 5.47 -17.73
N ARG A 575 18.46 4.98 -16.67
CA ARG A 575 17.21 4.21 -16.71
C ARG A 575 17.38 2.86 -17.43
N LYS A 576 16.43 1.95 -17.18
CA LYS A 576 16.40 0.55 -17.65
C LYS A 576 16.72 0.44 -19.15
N LYS A 577 17.92 -0.04 -19.50
CA LYS A 577 18.28 -0.41 -20.88
C LYS A 577 17.74 -1.78 -21.27
N VAL A 578 17.35 -2.58 -20.29
CA VAL A 578 16.89 -3.95 -20.53
C VAL A 578 15.38 -3.92 -20.80
N GLU A 579 14.99 -4.26 -22.03
CA GLU A 579 13.59 -4.55 -22.37
C GLU A 579 13.04 -5.57 -21.37
N ALA A 580 11.99 -5.21 -20.64
CA ALA A 580 11.35 -6.03 -19.61
C ALA A 580 10.92 -7.44 -20.12
N VAL A 581 10.92 -7.63 -21.44
CA VAL A 581 10.53 -8.86 -22.13
C VAL A 581 11.68 -9.88 -22.21
N SER A 582 12.95 -9.48 -22.03
CA SER A 582 14.13 -10.28 -22.41
C SER A 582 14.75 -11.16 -21.32
N ARG A 583 14.24 -11.16 -20.08
CA ARG A 583 14.73 -12.03 -18.98
C ARG A 583 13.70 -13.01 -18.43
N LEU A 584 12.77 -13.46 -19.27
CA LEU A 584 12.14 -14.74 -18.98
C LEU A 584 13.23 -15.81 -19.04
N ASP A 585 13.48 -16.48 -17.92
CA ASP A 585 14.37 -17.63 -17.79
C ASP A 585 13.79 -18.87 -18.52
N PHE A 586 13.41 -18.67 -19.79
CA PHE A 586 12.87 -19.67 -20.68
C PHE A 586 13.82 -20.86 -20.77
N SER A 587 15.14 -20.64 -20.73
CA SER A 587 16.12 -21.72 -20.78
C SER A 587 15.96 -22.71 -19.62
N SER A 588 15.67 -22.22 -18.41
CA SER A 588 15.48 -23.08 -17.22
C SER A 588 14.18 -23.88 -17.32
N LYS A 589 13.06 -23.21 -17.65
CA LYS A 589 11.74 -23.84 -17.74
C LYS A 589 11.63 -24.81 -18.93
N ILE A 590 12.16 -24.44 -20.10
CA ILE A 590 12.13 -25.28 -21.32
C ILE A 590 13.06 -26.49 -21.16
N SER A 591 14.27 -26.31 -20.63
CA SER A 591 15.18 -27.44 -20.37
C SER A 591 14.55 -28.46 -19.42
N THR A 592 13.75 -28.01 -18.45
CA THR A 592 13.00 -28.89 -17.55
C THR A 592 12.00 -29.76 -18.31
N GLY A 593 11.24 -29.15 -19.24
CA GLY A 593 10.32 -29.88 -20.11
C GLY A 593 11.04 -30.99 -20.91
N PHE A 594 12.23 -30.70 -21.43
CA PHE A 594 13.06 -31.70 -22.12
C PHE A 594 13.57 -32.82 -21.21
N TYR A 595 14.00 -32.52 -19.97
CA TYR A 595 14.44 -33.56 -19.02
C TYR A 595 13.31 -34.52 -18.65
N ILE A 596 12.10 -34.01 -18.43
CA ILE A 596 10.94 -34.83 -18.10
C ILE A 596 10.50 -35.65 -19.30
N CYS A 597 10.48 -35.06 -20.50
CA CYS A 597 10.24 -35.80 -21.73
C CYS A 597 11.26 -36.94 -21.91
N GLY A 598 12.55 -36.67 -21.66
CA GLY A 598 13.60 -37.69 -21.67
C GLY A 598 13.37 -38.81 -20.65
N LEU A 599 13.01 -38.46 -19.41
CA LEU A 599 12.70 -39.44 -18.35
C LEU A 599 11.49 -40.31 -18.73
N CYS A 600 10.43 -39.70 -19.26
CA CYS A 600 9.25 -40.41 -19.75
C CYS A 600 9.59 -41.38 -20.88
N LEU A 601 10.43 -40.97 -21.83
CA LEU A 601 10.89 -41.85 -22.92
C LEU A 601 11.68 -43.05 -22.39
N VAL A 602 12.56 -42.85 -21.40
CA VAL A 602 13.29 -43.95 -20.75
C VAL A 602 12.32 -44.93 -20.09
N ILE A 603 11.30 -44.45 -19.36
CA ILE A 603 10.28 -45.30 -18.75
C ILE A 603 9.49 -46.07 -19.82
N CYS A 604 9.07 -45.42 -20.90
CA CYS A 604 8.39 -46.08 -22.01
C CYS A 604 9.23 -47.20 -22.62
N VAL A 605 10.54 -46.96 -22.82
CA VAL A 605 11.48 -47.95 -23.34
C VAL A 605 11.64 -49.12 -22.38
N ILE A 606 11.73 -48.87 -21.06
CA ILE A 606 11.79 -49.94 -20.04
C ILE A 606 10.51 -50.78 -20.05
N VAL A 607 9.33 -50.15 -20.14
CA VAL A 607 8.05 -50.87 -20.20
C VAL A 607 7.95 -51.72 -21.47
N LEU A 608 8.35 -51.17 -22.63
CA LEU A 608 8.41 -51.92 -23.89
C LEU A 608 9.38 -53.09 -23.81
N MET A 609 10.56 -52.91 -23.19
CA MET A 609 11.50 -54.01 -22.97
C MET A 609 10.92 -55.07 -22.03
N ALA A 610 10.25 -54.67 -20.95
CA ALA A 610 9.61 -55.60 -20.01
C ALA A 610 8.47 -56.37 -20.67
N GLU A 611 7.68 -55.73 -21.52
CA GLU A 611 6.60 -56.36 -22.27
C GLU A 611 7.15 -57.32 -23.33
N ASN A 612 8.19 -56.92 -24.06
CA ASN A 612 8.82 -57.78 -25.08
C ASN A 612 9.56 -58.96 -24.43
N TRP A 613 10.22 -58.75 -23.28
CA TRP A 613 10.83 -59.82 -22.49
C TRP A 613 9.75 -60.77 -21.96
N ARG A 614 8.64 -60.24 -21.45
CA ARG A 614 7.48 -61.01 -21.02
C ARG A 614 6.88 -61.82 -22.18
N HIS A 615 6.73 -61.23 -23.36
CA HIS A 615 6.18 -61.90 -24.55
C HIS A 615 7.08 -63.05 -25.03
N ASN A 616 8.40 -62.83 -25.02
CA ASN A 616 9.37 -63.86 -25.39
C ASN A 616 9.45 -65.00 -24.37
N HIS A 617 9.29 -64.71 -23.07
CA HIS A 617 9.45 -65.73 -22.01
C HIS A 617 8.15 -66.49 -21.68
N LEU A 618 6.97 -65.89 -21.90
CA LEU A 618 5.66 -66.54 -21.64
C LEU A 618 5.17 -67.46 -22.76
N ASN A 619 5.83 -67.48 -23.92
CA ASN A 619 5.55 -68.52 -24.93
C ASN A 619 6.05 -69.91 -24.52
N PHE A 620 6.74 -70.05 -23.37
CA PHE A 620 7.31 -71.32 -22.92
C PHE A 620 6.69 -71.88 -21.62
N ILE A 621 5.89 -71.10 -20.88
CA ILE A 621 5.30 -71.59 -19.60
C ILE A 621 3.78 -71.42 -19.62
N SER A 622 3.14 -72.58 -19.73
CA SER A 622 1.73 -72.86 -19.52
C SER A 622 1.07 -72.01 -18.43
N ARG A 623 0.05 -71.25 -18.87
CA ARG A 623 -1.29 -70.96 -18.32
C ARG A 623 -1.58 -70.77 -16.81
N ASP A 624 -0.76 -71.20 -15.85
CA ASP A 624 -1.21 -71.30 -14.43
C ASP A 624 -0.43 -70.44 -13.40
N THR A 625 0.53 -69.60 -13.81
CA THR A 625 1.27 -68.72 -12.87
C THR A 625 0.94 -67.23 -13.00
N GLY A 626 0.00 -66.87 -13.88
CA GLY A 626 -0.49 -65.50 -14.05
C GLY A 626 -1.16 -64.92 -12.81
N ASP A 627 -1.72 -65.76 -11.95
CA ASP A 627 -2.56 -65.32 -10.84
C ASP A 627 -1.74 -64.80 -9.64
N ILE A 628 -0.53 -65.30 -9.37
CA ILE A 628 0.23 -64.93 -8.15
C ILE A 628 0.83 -63.50 -8.24
N ILE A 629 1.29 -63.10 -9.42
CA ILE A 629 1.75 -61.72 -9.66
C ILE A 629 0.54 -60.77 -9.75
N PHE A 630 -0.60 -61.26 -10.25
CA PHE A 630 -1.86 -60.52 -10.28
C PHE A 630 -2.43 -60.28 -8.87
N TYR A 631 -2.33 -61.25 -7.96
CA TYR A 631 -2.71 -61.09 -6.55
C TYR A 631 -1.78 -60.15 -5.79
N SER A 632 -0.48 -60.10 -6.12
CA SER A 632 0.45 -59.16 -5.48
C SER A 632 0.21 -57.71 -5.93
N ILE A 633 -0.09 -57.49 -7.22
CA ILE A 633 -0.45 -56.16 -7.75
C ILE A 633 -1.87 -55.77 -7.31
N ALA A 634 -2.83 -56.71 -7.28
CA ALA A 634 -4.17 -56.47 -6.75
C ALA A 634 -4.15 -56.19 -5.25
N PHE A 635 -3.31 -56.86 -4.47
CA PHE A 635 -3.11 -56.58 -3.04
C PHE A 635 -2.48 -55.21 -2.83
N LEU A 636 -1.48 -54.83 -3.62
CA LEU A 636 -0.91 -53.47 -3.62
C LEU A 636 -1.95 -52.41 -4.02
N CYS A 637 -2.79 -52.68 -5.03
CA CYS A 637 -3.88 -51.80 -5.45
C CYS A 637 -5.04 -51.75 -4.44
N VAL A 638 -5.31 -52.82 -3.70
CA VAL A 638 -6.30 -52.84 -2.61
C VAL A 638 -5.75 -52.12 -1.38
N CYS A 639 -4.46 -52.26 -1.04
CA CYS A 639 -3.83 -51.49 0.03
C CYS A 639 -3.72 -50.00 -0.32
N LEU A 640 -3.40 -49.64 -1.57
CA LEU A 640 -3.47 -48.27 -2.06
C LEU A 640 -4.91 -47.77 -2.13
N GLY A 641 -5.85 -48.62 -2.57
CA GLY A 641 -7.27 -48.32 -2.64
C GLY A 641 -7.91 -48.09 -1.27
N ILE A 642 -7.54 -48.87 -0.25
CA ILE A 642 -7.99 -48.69 1.13
C ILE A 642 -7.35 -47.44 1.75
N ASN A 643 -6.07 -47.16 1.49
CA ASN A 643 -5.45 -45.91 1.95
C ASN A 643 -6.05 -44.67 1.24
N LEU A 644 -6.35 -44.76 -0.05
CA LEU A 644 -7.04 -43.74 -0.82
C LEU A 644 -8.51 -43.62 -0.41
N LEU A 645 -9.18 -44.72 -0.03
CA LEU A 645 -10.55 -44.71 0.49
C LEU A 645 -10.59 -44.10 1.90
N ILE A 646 -9.63 -44.40 2.77
CA ILE A 646 -9.51 -43.78 4.10
C ILE A 646 -9.19 -42.29 3.94
N SER A 647 -8.31 -41.92 3.01
CA SER A 647 -8.01 -40.52 2.69
C SER A 647 -9.22 -39.80 2.06
N ALA A 648 -9.93 -40.46 1.13
CA ALA A 648 -11.13 -39.94 0.50
C ALA A 648 -12.28 -39.83 1.49
N VAL A 649 -12.45 -40.77 2.44
CA VAL A 649 -13.46 -40.70 3.51
C VAL A 649 -13.12 -39.61 4.52
N MET A 650 -11.83 -39.41 4.86
CA MET A 650 -11.39 -38.26 5.67
C MET A 650 -11.63 -36.92 4.94
N GLN A 651 -11.43 -36.89 3.62
CA GLN A 651 -11.70 -35.71 2.79
C GLN A 651 -13.19 -35.51 2.48
N LEU A 652 -14.00 -36.57 2.40
CA LEU A 652 -15.46 -36.52 2.28
C LEU A 652 -16.08 -36.12 3.61
N ALA A 653 -15.53 -36.56 4.74
CA ALA A 653 -15.92 -36.08 6.06
C ALA A 653 -15.62 -34.58 6.21
N ASN A 654 -14.44 -34.13 5.79
CA ASN A 654 -14.09 -32.70 5.75
C ASN A 654 -14.92 -31.93 4.71
N GLY A 655 -15.21 -32.52 3.55
CA GLY A 655 -16.02 -31.93 2.49
C GLY A 655 -17.50 -31.83 2.88
N ILE A 656 -18.06 -32.85 3.51
CA ILE A 656 -19.41 -32.82 4.12
C ILE A 656 -19.42 -31.81 5.25
N PHE A 657 -18.36 -31.70 6.05
CA PHE A 657 -18.26 -30.68 7.10
C PHE A 657 -18.23 -29.26 6.51
N VAL A 658 -17.49 -29.06 5.41
CA VAL A 658 -17.40 -27.78 4.70
C VAL A 658 -18.71 -27.44 3.97
N VAL A 659 -19.35 -28.40 3.30
CA VAL A 659 -20.65 -28.21 2.64
C VAL A 659 -21.75 -28.00 3.67
N ALA A 660 -21.75 -28.73 4.79
CA ALA A 660 -22.65 -28.49 5.91
C ALA A 660 -22.40 -27.11 6.54
N TRP A 661 -21.14 -26.68 6.66
CA TRP A 661 -20.77 -25.35 7.11
C TRP A 661 -21.26 -24.26 6.15
N TYR A 662 -21.08 -24.45 4.84
CA TYR A 662 -21.58 -23.51 3.82
C TYR A 662 -23.10 -23.48 3.76
N LEU A 663 -23.79 -24.63 3.87
CA LEU A 663 -25.25 -24.69 3.96
C LEU A 663 -25.76 -24.04 5.25
N LEU A 664 -25.12 -24.28 6.39
CA LEU A 664 -25.44 -23.62 7.66
C LEU A 664 -25.19 -22.11 7.59
N SER A 665 -24.09 -21.68 6.95
CA SER A 665 -23.77 -20.26 6.76
C SER A 665 -24.74 -19.59 5.78
N GLY A 666 -25.17 -20.30 4.73
CA GLY A 666 -26.15 -19.83 3.76
C GLY A 666 -27.54 -19.72 4.39
N VAL A 667 -27.95 -20.71 5.20
CA VAL A 667 -29.19 -20.67 5.98
C VAL A 667 -29.14 -19.55 7.02
N ALA A 668 -28.01 -19.34 7.70
CA ALA A 668 -27.82 -18.22 8.62
C ALA A 668 -27.89 -16.86 7.89
N LEU A 669 -27.32 -16.75 6.69
CA LEU A 669 -27.41 -15.55 5.85
C LEU A 669 -28.86 -15.28 5.39
N ILE A 670 -29.59 -16.33 4.99
CA ILE A 670 -31.01 -16.22 4.64
C ILE A 670 -31.85 -15.83 5.86
N LEU A 671 -31.60 -16.41 7.04
CA LEU A 671 -32.30 -16.07 8.26
C LEU A 671 -32.01 -14.64 8.72
N THR A 672 -30.76 -14.17 8.63
CA THR A 672 -30.36 -12.79 9.00
C THR A 672 -30.92 -11.76 8.02
N THR A 673 -30.99 -12.09 6.73
CA THR A 673 -31.66 -11.24 5.74
C THR A 673 -33.17 -11.24 5.95
N LEU A 674 -33.81 -12.37 6.24
CA LEU A 674 -35.23 -12.44 6.56
C LEU A 674 -35.59 -11.65 7.82
N THR A 675 -34.78 -11.77 8.88
CA THR A 675 -34.98 -10.99 10.11
C THR A 675 -34.75 -9.49 9.88
N GLY A 676 -33.74 -9.13 9.07
CA GLY A 676 -33.56 -7.76 8.60
C GLY A 676 -34.79 -7.22 7.85
N TRP A 677 -35.35 -8.00 6.93
CA TRP A 677 -36.57 -7.67 6.19
C TRP A 677 -37.81 -7.56 7.09
N ILE A 678 -38.01 -8.48 8.02
CA ILE A 678 -39.12 -8.41 9.00
C ILE A 678 -38.96 -7.16 9.88
N THR A 679 -37.74 -6.84 10.30
CA THR A 679 -37.47 -5.64 11.10
C THR A 679 -37.75 -4.38 10.29
N LEU A 680 -37.33 -4.34 9.02
CA LEU A 680 -37.54 -3.18 8.15
C LEU A 680 -39.00 -3.00 7.73
N CYS A 681 -39.71 -4.08 7.38
CA CYS A 681 -41.05 -4.02 6.79
C CYS A 681 -42.19 -4.14 7.80
N VAL A 682 -41.98 -4.77 8.95
CA VAL A 682 -43.03 -4.97 9.96
C VAL A 682 -42.76 -4.10 11.17
N VAL A 683 -41.55 -4.19 11.74
CA VAL A 683 -41.24 -3.50 12.99
C VAL A 683 -41.09 -2.00 12.77
N THR A 684 -40.41 -1.58 11.70
CA THR A 684 -40.17 -0.14 11.44
C THR A 684 -41.47 0.63 11.20
N PRO A 685 -42.45 0.14 10.40
CA PRO A 685 -43.75 0.81 10.26
C PRO A 685 -44.58 0.79 11.53
N ILE A 686 -44.52 -0.29 12.33
CA ILE A 686 -45.21 -0.33 13.64
C ILE A 686 -44.62 0.69 14.61
N ILE A 687 -43.28 0.82 14.67
CA ILE A 687 -42.61 1.84 15.48
C ILE A 687 -42.97 3.23 14.97
N PHE A 688 -42.93 3.45 13.65
CA PHE A 688 -43.30 4.74 13.05
C PHE A 688 -44.77 5.10 13.32
N TRP A 689 -45.66 4.11 13.25
CA TRP A 689 -47.07 4.24 13.62
C TRP A 689 -47.23 4.55 15.11
N PHE A 690 -46.49 3.88 16.01
CA PHE A 690 -46.50 4.19 17.45
C PHE A 690 -45.97 5.58 17.75
N ILE A 691 -44.93 6.05 17.05
CA ILE A 691 -44.38 7.40 17.19
C ILE A 691 -45.40 8.43 16.73
N ASN A 692 -46.04 8.22 15.57
CA ASN A 692 -47.09 9.09 15.06
C ASN A 692 -48.33 9.09 15.97
N PHE A 693 -48.79 7.92 16.41
CA PHE A 693 -49.89 7.75 17.35
C PHE A 693 -49.61 8.45 18.68
N ARG A 694 -48.40 8.32 19.23
CA ARG A 694 -47.97 9.04 20.44
C ARG A 694 -47.89 10.56 20.24
N SER A 695 -47.64 11.03 19.02
CA SER A 695 -47.68 12.46 18.69
C SER A 695 -49.12 13.00 18.64
N GLU A 696 -50.05 12.24 18.05
CA GLU A 696 -51.47 12.58 17.99
C GLU A 696 -52.12 12.55 19.38
N PHE A 697 -51.82 11.54 20.20
CA PHE A 697 -52.28 11.47 21.59
C PHE A 697 -51.76 12.64 22.45
N ARG A 698 -50.58 13.18 22.12
CA ARG A 698 -50.02 14.37 22.77
C ARG A 698 -50.76 15.65 22.35
N LYS A 699 -51.20 15.75 21.09
CA LYS A 699 -52.04 16.87 20.62
C LYS A 699 -53.43 16.81 21.25
N GLU A 700 -54.02 15.62 21.38
CA GLU A 700 -55.34 15.44 21.97
C GLU A 700 -55.35 15.76 23.48
N LYS A 701 -54.29 15.38 24.22
CA LYS A 701 -54.11 15.82 25.61
C LYS A 701 -53.92 17.32 25.74
N LYS A 702 -53.25 17.96 24.79
CA LYS A 702 -53.05 19.43 24.79
C LYS A 702 -54.37 20.17 24.54
N LEU A 703 -55.19 19.67 23.63
CA LEU A 703 -56.55 20.19 23.38
C LEU A 703 -57.50 19.96 24.56
N ARG A 704 -57.44 18.81 25.27
CA ARG A 704 -58.20 18.63 26.52
C ARG A 704 -57.71 19.48 27.68
N SER A 705 -56.42 19.80 27.75
CA SER A 705 -55.90 20.71 28.79
C SER A 705 -56.26 22.18 28.51
N GLU A 706 -56.41 22.58 27.26
CA GLU A 706 -56.84 23.94 26.89
C GLU A 706 -58.36 24.11 27.07
N VAL A 707 -59.19 23.09 26.78
CA VAL A 707 -60.65 23.16 27.00
C VAL A 707 -61.05 23.16 28.49
N ASN A 708 -60.24 22.57 29.37
CA ASN A 708 -60.49 22.61 30.83
C ASN A 708 -59.87 23.83 31.54
N ALA A 709 -59.03 24.63 30.85
CA ALA A 709 -58.39 25.80 31.45
C ALA A 709 -59.27 27.07 31.39
N ASP A 710 -60.31 27.09 30.55
CA ASP A 710 -61.21 28.25 30.40
C ASP A 710 -62.39 28.27 31.39
N GLN A 711 -62.52 27.27 32.27
CA GLN A 711 -63.70 27.15 33.15
C GLN A 711 -63.49 27.56 34.62
N TYR A 712 -62.28 27.88 35.05
CA TYR A 712 -62.04 28.36 36.42
C TYR A 712 -60.91 29.38 36.50
N GLY A 713 -61.25 30.65 36.70
CA GLY A 713 -60.23 31.66 36.98
C GLY A 713 -60.68 33.11 37.05
N GLY A 714 -61.88 33.38 37.57
CA GLY A 714 -62.26 34.74 37.99
C GLY A 714 -61.90 34.98 39.46
N GLY A 715 -61.25 36.13 39.72
CA GLY A 715 -60.98 36.67 41.06
C GLY A 715 -59.72 36.08 41.70
N GLY A 716 -58.74 36.84 42.19
CA GLY A 716 -58.72 38.20 42.69
C GLY A 716 -57.82 38.20 43.92
N GLY A 717 -57.12 39.30 44.19
CA GLY A 717 -56.55 39.55 45.53
C GLY A 717 -55.04 39.34 45.68
N ALA A 718 -54.31 40.45 45.49
CA ALA A 718 -53.45 41.09 46.49
C ALA A 718 -52.54 40.26 47.42
N SER A 719 -51.28 40.73 47.46
CA SER A 719 -50.57 41.16 48.68
C SER A 719 -49.63 40.18 49.43
N PHE A 720 -48.40 40.68 49.60
CA PHE A 720 -47.47 40.57 50.75
C PHE A 720 -46.62 39.31 51.01
N GLY A 721 -45.32 39.59 51.18
CA GLY A 721 -44.48 39.12 52.29
C GLY A 721 -43.69 37.83 52.03
N ASP A 722 -42.36 37.83 51.93
CA ASP A 722 -41.31 38.02 52.95
C ASP A 722 -40.78 36.70 53.58
N PHE A 723 -39.49 36.70 53.91
CA PHE A 723 -38.75 35.81 54.82
C PHE A 723 -38.53 34.28 54.52
N SER A 724 -37.28 34.00 54.13
CA SER A 724 -36.28 33.22 54.92
C SER A 724 -36.10 31.69 54.82
N ALA A 725 -34.81 31.35 54.96
CA ALA A 725 -34.22 30.22 55.68
C ALA A 725 -33.87 28.90 54.94
N ARG A 726 -32.58 28.84 54.53
CA ARG A 726 -31.54 27.98 55.14
C ARG A 726 -31.84 26.47 55.30
N ARG A 727 -31.19 25.62 54.48
CA ARG A 727 -30.50 24.41 55.00
C ARG A 727 -29.46 23.79 54.04
N ARG A 728 -28.34 23.40 54.64
CA ARG A 728 -27.11 22.80 54.10
C ARG A 728 -27.26 21.33 53.66
N ARG A 729 -26.29 20.92 52.84
CA ARG A 729 -25.63 19.59 52.60
C ARG A 729 -25.79 19.23 51.13
N GLY A 730 -24.79 18.81 50.37
CA GLY A 730 -23.40 18.45 50.58
C GLY A 730 -22.89 17.84 49.25
N ALA A 731 -21.62 17.43 49.21
CA ALA A 731 -20.94 16.70 48.13
C ALA A 731 -20.34 17.52 46.97
N ALA A 732 -19.02 17.73 47.10
CA ALA A 732 -18.04 17.60 46.02
C ALA A 732 -18.07 16.16 45.44
N PRO A 733 -17.46 15.83 44.27
CA PRO A 733 -16.37 16.54 43.59
C PRO A 733 -16.61 16.79 42.09
N GLN A 734 -15.87 17.75 41.53
CA GLN A 734 -15.75 17.94 40.09
C GLN A 734 -14.28 17.90 39.69
N CYS A 735 -14.00 17.05 38.70
CA CYS A 735 -12.85 17.11 37.82
C CYS A 735 -12.92 18.31 36.87
#